data_AF-A0AA36M801-F1
#
_entry.id   AF-A0AA36M801-F1
#
_cell.length_a   1.000
_cell.length_b   1.000
_cell.length_c   1.000
_cell.angle_alpha   90.00
_cell.angle_beta   90.00
_cell.angle_gamma   90.00
#
_symmetry.space_group_name_H-M   'P 1'
#
loop_
_entity.id
_entity.type
_entity.pdbx_description
1 polymer ?
#
loop_
_entity_poly.entity_id
_entity_poly.type
_entity_poly.pdbx_seq_one_letter_code
_entity_poly.pdbx_strand_id
1 'polypeptide(L)'
;MVGVSDIPEQIVNLNVGGQRFATSSHTLTWIPDSFFTSLLSGRIPTVRDDNGAIFIDRDPDVFRIILNYLRTKQVDLSNIAPSTLKHEAQYFGLAPLVRRLTLCEELDVSSCGSVLFHAMIPAPNLPFERAMPERKAETSGSSDNSAQTKVAGETTKSTSSNDATGCGCYGKTQQSGGSTNTGERMEGWYSRHGSGHSTPRIYGHCKKSSYELARYIRNELSQLKHQTRSPSEDELDPLRVRIVKAHHNSIIVGYAYYACVYRMKESLGWQSVYSTPRMESLIKHVALNTKFGPQNTDRMVAVALANGSILLWALEDGDNASKIGTFSLSVAVDKLFFIGSQMVALSRTGKVGIWHSMTHNWQVQDVVAISCYDTAGSSLLLGCTNGSMYYIDMQKFPLRMKDNDLLVTELYKDPNGDGITSISVYLTPKTNVCGNWIEIAYGTSSGAVRVIVQHPETVGHGPQLFQTYTVHNSPVTRVTLSTNHLISVCSEYNHVRSWMVTRFRGMISTQPGSTSLASFKVLTLDSTDDSVDRDYADPGPYGDQDGDQVFVQRVVPNTNQLFVRLASTGERICTIRSVDGAAISSFTVHECEGSNRMGSRPRRFLFCGTTSGSVQMWDLTTALDQYMAARQNPLTTAPSASGMDTLKPASGAVKLPPTLLQGLNGPSPQELLQLIDECEICCNSMSPTPASTPHSSVAHLPGL
;
A
#
# COMPACT_ATOMS: atom_id res chain seq x y z
N MET A 1 -38.24 29.34 30.78
CA MET A 1 -37.97 29.12 29.34
C MET A 1 -38.60 30.27 28.59
N VAL A 2 -37.80 31.17 28.02
CA VAL A 2 -38.29 32.28 27.18
C VAL A 2 -38.39 31.72 25.76
N GLY A 3 -39.60 31.76 25.18
CA GLY A 3 -39.88 31.28 23.83
C GLY A 3 -39.26 32.19 22.76
N VAL A 4 -38.95 31.60 21.61
CA VAL A 4 -38.26 32.19 20.44
C VAL A 4 -39.15 33.21 19.68
N SER A 5 -40.10 33.88 20.34
CA SER A 5 -41.20 34.57 19.66
C SER A 5 -41.26 36.09 19.80
N ASP A 6 -40.21 36.80 20.24
CA ASP A 6 -40.22 38.28 20.29
C ASP A 6 -38.84 38.91 20.05
N ILE A 7 -38.17 38.58 18.93
CA ILE A 7 -37.06 39.41 18.42
C ILE A 7 -37.67 40.38 17.39
N PRO A 8 -37.70 41.69 17.64
CA PRO A 8 -38.18 42.65 16.65
C PRO A 8 -37.42 42.50 15.33
N GLU A 9 -38.10 42.64 14.19
CA GLU A 9 -37.48 42.68 12.87
C GLU A 9 -36.54 43.88 12.79
N GLN A 10 -35.28 43.63 13.10
CA GLN A 10 -34.23 44.63 13.08
C GLN A 10 -33.23 44.28 11.99
N ILE A 11 -32.80 45.30 11.25
CA ILE A 11 -31.65 45.15 10.35
C ILE A 11 -30.40 44.96 11.21
N VAL A 12 -29.75 43.82 11.03
CA VAL A 12 -28.49 43.46 11.65
C VAL A 12 -27.37 43.72 10.64
N ASN A 13 -26.42 44.55 11.07
CA ASN A 13 -25.21 44.82 10.30
C ASN A 13 -24.09 43.90 10.79
N LEU A 14 -23.52 43.14 9.86
CA LEU A 14 -22.42 42.23 10.08
C LEU A 14 -21.20 42.71 9.32
N ASN A 15 -20.01 42.53 9.89
CA ASN A 15 -18.74 42.72 9.24
C ASN A 15 -18.02 41.37 9.23
N VAL A 16 -18.01 40.68 8.09
CA VAL A 16 -17.38 39.36 7.95
C VAL A 16 -16.05 39.53 7.23
N GLY A 17 -14.94 39.27 7.92
CA GLY A 17 -13.58 39.36 7.34
C GLY A 17 -13.24 40.74 6.74
N GLY A 18 -13.91 41.81 7.18
CA GLY A 18 -13.77 43.18 6.64
C GLY A 18 -14.85 43.61 5.66
N GLN A 19 -15.67 42.68 5.14
CA GLN A 19 -16.78 42.99 4.23
C GLN A 19 -18.09 43.14 4.98
N ARG A 20 -18.84 44.21 4.67
CA ARG A 20 -20.11 44.52 5.33
C ARG A 20 -21.27 43.80 4.68
N PHE A 21 -22.12 43.20 5.52
CA PHE A 21 -23.39 42.58 5.15
C PHE A 21 -24.51 43.18 6.00
N ALA A 22 -25.68 43.35 5.39
CA ALA A 22 -26.89 43.74 6.09
C ALA A 22 -27.98 42.69 5.83
N THR A 23 -28.68 42.29 6.88
CA THR A 23 -29.77 41.31 6.81
C THR A 23 -30.73 41.47 7.98
N SER A 24 -31.91 40.86 7.94
CA SER A 24 -32.82 40.89 9.09
C SER A 24 -32.40 39.88 10.16
N SER A 25 -32.71 40.19 11.42
CA SER A 25 -32.62 39.25 12.55
C SER A 25 -33.33 37.93 12.22
N HIS A 26 -34.52 38.01 11.60
CA HIS A 26 -35.31 36.84 11.19
C HIS A 26 -34.56 35.90 10.23
N THR A 27 -33.85 36.42 9.23
CA THR A 27 -33.05 35.60 8.31
C THR A 27 -31.95 34.83 9.05
N LEU A 28 -31.28 35.49 9.99
CA LEU A 28 -30.19 34.89 10.78
C LEU A 28 -30.70 33.85 11.77
N THR A 29 -31.88 34.06 12.35
CA THR A 29 -32.49 33.14 13.33
C THR A 29 -33.41 32.09 12.71
N TRP A 30 -33.49 32.01 11.38
CA TRP A 30 -34.35 31.04 10.72
C TRP A 30 -34.03 29.59 11.13
N ILE A 31 -32.74 29.28 11.34
CA ILE A 31 -32.30 27.99 11.87
C ILE A 31 -32.10 28.14 13.40
N PRO A 32 -32.88 27.41 14.22
CA PRO A 32 -32.71 27.41 15.66
C PRO A 32 -31.36 26.79 16.06
N ASP A 33 -30.87 27.12 17.25
CA ASP A 33 -29.64 26.56 17.82
C ASP A 33 -28.38 26.71 16.93
N SER A 34 -28.35 27.76 16.11
CA SER A 34 -27.21 28.12 15.28
C SER A 34 -26.29 29.13 15.98
N PHE A 35 -25.11 29.37 15.39
CA PHE A 35 -24.22 30.45 15.81
C PHE A 35 -24.97 31.78 15.90
N PHE A 36 -25.82 32.09 14.92
CA PHE A 36 -26.52 33.37 14.85
C PHE A 36 -27.62 33.55 15.90
N THR A 37 -28.32 32.49 16.31
CA THR A 37 -29.29 32.58 17.41
C THR A 37 -28.58 32.82 18.74
N SER A 38 -27.40 32.23 18.92
CA SER A 38 -26.55 32.47 20.09
C SER A 38 -25.91 33.87 20.08
N LEU A 39 -25.54 34.35 18.90
CA LEU A 39 -25.01 35.70 18.66
C LEU A 39 -26.04 36.78 19.01
N LEU A 40 -27.28 36.63 18.50
CA LEU A 40 -28.34 37.62 18.70
C LEU A 40 -29.00 37.54 20.08
N SER A 41 -28.93 36.38 20.75
CA SER A 41 -29.37 36.24 22.15
C SER A 41 -28.35 36.80 23.16
N GLY A 42 -27.20 37.31 22.69
CA GLY A 42 -26.16 37.88 23.55
C GLY A 42 -25.40 36.85 24.40
N ARG A 43 -25.57 35.55 24.13
CA ARG A 43 -24.84 34.47 24.82
C ARG A 43 -23.37 34.41 24.41
N ILE A 44 -23.03 34.98 23.25
CA ILE A 44 -21.68 35.03 22.72
C ILE A 44 -21.18 36.48 22.80
N PRO A 45 -20.00 36.75 23.40
CA PRO A 45 -19.39 38.07 23.37
C PRO A 45 -19.15 38.52 21.92
N THR A 46 -19.63 39.70 21.54
CA THR A 46 -19.50 40.23 20.17
C THR A 46 -18.57 41.42 20.13
N VAL A 47 -17.53 41.33 19.29
CA VAL A 47 -16.71 42.49 18.92
C VAL A 47 -17.47 43.25 17.85
N ARG A 48 -17.51 44.58 17.96
CA ARG A 48 -18.11 45.45 16.97
C ARG A 48 -17.05 46.33 16.34
N ASP A 49 -17.23 46.64 15.07
CA ASP A 49 -16.38 47.61 14.38
C ASP A 49 -16.76 49.06 14.73
N ASP A 50 -15.99 50.02 14.19
CA ASP A 50 -16.18 51.46 14.43
C ASP A 50 -17.57 51.98 14.02
N ASN A 51 -18.29 51.23 13.17
CA ASN A 51 -19.64 51.57 12.70
C ASN A 51 -20.73 50.78 13.44
N GLY A 52 -20.37 50.05 14.50
CA GLY A 52 -21.28 49.28 15.34
C GLY A 52 -21.77 47.95 14.73
N ALA A 53 -21.19 47.49 13.62
CA ALA A 53 -21.51 46.20 13.01
C ALA A 53 -20.81 45.05 13.75
N ILE A 54 -21.47 43.90 13.88
CA ILE A 54 -20.92 42.74 14.58
C ILE A 54 -19.83 42.11 13.70
N PHE A 55 -18.62 42.02 14.22
CA PHE A 55 -17.49 41.45 13.51
C PHE A 55 -17.47 39.92 13.62
N ILE A 56 -17.27 39.26 12.48
CA ILE A 56 -17.13 37.81 12.34
C ILE A 56 -15.85 37.56 11.55
N ASP A 57 -14.87 36.91 12.17
CA ASP A 57 -13.56 36.66 11.57
C ASP A 57 -13.59 35.42 10.66
N ARG A 58 -14.31 35.51 9.53
CA ARG A 58 -14.49 34.44 8.53
C ARG A 58 -14.40 35.01 7.11
N ASP A 59 -14.33 34.11 6.13
CA ASP A 59 -14.29 34.46 4.70
C ASP A 59 -15.64 35.06 4.24
N PRO A 60 -15.66 36.31 3.73
CA PRO A 60 -16.88 36.94 3.26
C PRO A 60 -17.49 36.32 1.99
N ASP A 61 -16.68 35.73 1.11
CA ASP A 61 -17.16 35.13 -0.13
C ASP A 61 -17.96 33.86 0.15
N VAL A 62 -17.48 33.01 1.06
CA VAL A 62 -18.22 31.81 1.49
C VAL A 62 -19.43 32.21 2.35
N PHE A 63 -19.27 33.21 3.22
CA PHE A 63 -20.38 33.73 4.02
C PHE A 63 -21.52 34.27 3.15
N ARG A 64 -21.25 34.86 1.98
CA ARG A 64 -22.29 35.29 1.04
C ARG A 64 -23.17 34.12 0.59
N ILE A 65 -22.60 32.95 0.37
CA ILE A 65 -23.33 31.73 0.02
C ILE A 65 -24.17 31.25 1.21
N ILE A 66 -23.60 31.24 2.42
CA ILE A 66 -24.30 30.92 3.67
C ILE A 66 -25.50 31.86 3.88
N LEU A 67 -25.31 33.16 3.69
CA LEU A 67 -26.36 34.16 3.86
C LEU A 67 -27.46 34.02 2.80
N ASN A 68 -27.09 33.72 1.55
CA ASN A 68 -28.07 33.42 0.51
C ASN A 68 -28.87 32.16 0.83
N TYR A 69 -28.24 31.13 1.38
CA TYR A 69 -28.94 29.94 1.86
C TYR A 69 -29.95 30.26 2.96
N LEU A 70 -29.59 31.10 3.94
CA LEU A 70 -30.51 31.53 4.99
C LEU A 70 -31.69 32.36 4.44
N ARG A 71 -31.52 33.03 3.30
CA ARG A 71 -32.59 33.82 2.63
C ARG A 71 -33.51 32.97 1.77
N THR A 72 -32.94 32.10 0.94
CA THR A 72 -33.67 31.39 -0.13
C THR A 72 -33.96 29.93 0.19
N LYS A 73 -33.28 29.35 1.19
CA LYS A 73 -33.26 27.92 1.51
C LYS A 73 -32.65 27.04 0.41
N GLN A 74 -32.08 27.65 -0.62
CA GLN A 74 -31.38 27.00 -1.73
C GLN A 74 -29.87 27.26 -1.64
N VAL A 75 -29.10 26.33 -2.19
CA VAL A 75 -27.63 26.41 -2.24
C VAL A 75 -27.20 26.27 -3.67
N ASP A 76 -26.37 27.18 -4.12
CA ASP A 76 -25.67 27.11 -5.40
C ASP A 76 -24.23 26.65 -5.13
N LEU A 77 -23.84 25.55 -5.76
CA LEU A 77 -22.52 24.92 -5.64
C LEU A 77 -21.63 25.19 -6.87
N SER A 78 -22.09 25.98 -7.84
CA SER A 78 -21.40 26.18 -9.12
C SER A 78 -19.97 26.73 -9.00
N ASN A 79 -19.67 27.50 -7.96
CA ASN A 79 -18.40 28.21 -7.78
C ASN A 79 -17.69 27.88 -6.45
N ILE A 80 -18.12 26.84 -5.72
CA ILE A 80 -17.52 26.49 -4.43
C ILE A 80 -17.44 24.97 -4.26
N ALA A 81 -16.33 24.50 -3.70
CA ALA A 81 -16.22 23.10 -3.30
C ALA A 81 -17.21 22.79 -2.17
N PRO A 82 -18.02 21.71 -2.26
CA PRO A 82 -18.99 21.34 -1.23
C PRO A 82 -18.37 21.20 0.17
N SER A 83 -17.13 20.71 0.24
CA SER A 83 -16.37 20.55 1.48
C SER A 83 -16.06 21.88 2.17
N THR A 84 -15.68 22.93 1.41
CA THR A 84 -15.44 24.27 1.96
C THR A 84 -16.71 24.86 2.54
N LEU A 85 -17.84 24.74 1.83
CA LEU A 85 -19.13 25.22 2.31
C LEU A 85 -19.60 24.43 3.54
N LYS A 86 -19.31 23.13 3.60
CA LYS A 86 -19.65 22.26 4.73
C LYS A 86 -18.92 22.69 6.01
N HIS A 87 -17.62 22.98 5.92
CA HIS A 87 -16.84 23.48 7.07
C HIS A 87 -17.41 24.79 7.62
N GLU A 88 -17.77 25.74 6.76
CA GLU A 88 -18.43 26.98 7.21
C GLU A 88 -19.82 26.70 7.80
N ALA A 89 -20.61 25.83 7.18
CA ALA A 89 -21.92 25.45 7.69
C ALA A 89 -21.83 24.80 9.09
N GLN A 90 -20.77 24.03 9.35
CA GLN A 90 -20.47 23.46 10.68
C GLN A 90 -20.10 24.56 11.69
N TYR A 91 -19.22 25.49 11.30
CA TYR A 91 -18.85 26.64 12.15
C TYR A 91 -20.08 27.45 12.57
N PHE A 92 -20.97 27.77 11.62
CA PHE A 92 -22.20 28.52 11.89
C PHE A 92 -23.32 27.69 12.54
N GLY A 93 -23.11 26.38 12.77
CA GLY A 93 -24.12 25.50 13.37
C GLY A 93 -25.36 25.27 12.50
N LEU A 94 -25.21 25.31 11.17
CA LEU A 94 -26.33 25.17 10.22
C LEU A 94 -26.63 23.70 9.92
N ALA A 95 -27.13 22.97 10.92
CA ALA A 95 -27.35 21.52 10.84
C ALA A 95 -28.11 21.03 9.59
N PRO A 96 -29.18 21.70 9.09
CA PRO A 96 -29.85 21.29 7.85
C PRO A 96 -28.96 21.38 6.61
N LEU A 97 -28.08 22.40 6.53
CA LEU A 97 -27.15 22.57 5.43
C LEU A 97 -26.02 21.53 5.50
N VAL A 98 -25.46 21.32 6.69
CA VAL A 98 -24.45 20.29 6.93
C VAL A 98 -24.97 18.93 6.49
N ARG A 99 -26.19 18.54 6.89
CA ARG A 99 -26.79 17.27 6.46
C ARG A 99 -26.93 17.15 4.95
N ARG A 100 -27.36 18.22 4.26
CA ARG A 100 -27.48 18.22 2.79
C ARG A 100 -26.14 18.09 2.10
N LEU A 101 -25.10 18.79 2.57
CA LEU A 101 -23.75 18.73 2.00
C LEU A 101 -23.08 17.37 2.30
N THR A 102 -23.27 16.82 3.49
CA THR A 102 -22.86 15.45 3.81
C THR A 102 -23.54 14.45 2.87
N LEU A 103 -24.84 14.60 2.58
CA LEU A 103 -25.54 13.74 1.63
C LEU A 103 -24.95 13.88 0.20
N CYS A 104 -24.58 15.09 -0.22
CA CYS A 104 -23.92 15.31 -1.51
C CYS A 104 -22.55 14.63 -1.57
N GLU A 105 -21.77 14.66 -0.49
CA GLU A 105 -20.51 13.92 -0.39
C GLU A 105 -20.74 12.40 -0.37
N GLU A 106 -21.79 11.93 0.33
CA GLU A 106 -22.17 10.52 0.39
C GLU A 106 -22.75 9.99 -0.93
N LEU A 107 -23.38 10.84 -1.75
CA LEU A 107 -23.86 10.46 -3.09
C LEU A 107 -22.71 10.05 -4.02
N ASP A 108 -21.52 10.63 -3.83
CA ASP A 108 -20.30 10.23 -4.54
C ASP A 108 -19.60 9.00 -3.91
N VAL A 109 -19.99 8.64 -2.67
CA VAL A 109 -19.44 7.50 -1.91
C VAL A 109 -20.51 6.40 -1.84
N SER A 110 -20.59 5.58 -2.89
CA SER A 110 -21.47 4.42 -2.87
C SER A 110 -21.00 3.39 -1.82
N SER A 111 -21.89 3.00 -0.91
CA SER A 111 -21.66 1.92 0.06
C SER A 111 -21.65 0.53 -0.57
N CYS A 112 -22.21 0.41 -1.78
CA CYS A 112 -21.97 -0.69 -2.70
C CYS A 112 -20.82 -0.28 -3.63
N GLY A 113 -19.80 -1.14 -3.79
CA GLY A 113 -18.63 -0.80 -4.60
C GLY A 113 -18.96 -0.33 -6.03
N SER A 114 -18.04 0.38 -6.67
CA SER A 114 -18.23 0.91 -8.04
C SER A 114 -18.44 -0.20 -9.08
N VAL A 115 -18.70 0.17 -10.34
CA VAL A 115 -18.77 -0.78 -11.49
C VAL A 115 -17.50 -1.64 -11.61
N LEU A 116 -16.37 -1.18 -11.06
CA LEU A 116 -15.11 -1.92 -11.04
C LEU A 116 -15.04 -2.94 -9.89
N PHE A 117 -15.86 -2.83 -8.85
CA PHE A 117 -15.83 -3.74 -7.72
C PHE A 117 -16.35 -5.12 -8.14
N HIS A 118 -15.52 -6.14 -7.95
CA HIS A 118 -15.82 -7.50 -8.40
C HIS A 118 -16.27 -8.41 -7.25
N ALA A 119 -15.55 -8.40 -6.14
CA ALA A 119 -15.82 -9.29 -5.01
C ALA A 119 -15.12 -8.81 -3.73
N MET A 120 -15.58 -9.33 -2.59
CA MET A 120 -14.90 -9.23 -1.30
C MET A 120 -14.84 -10.61 -0.66
N ILE A 121 -13.65 -10.96 -0.17
CA ILE A 121 -13.41 -12.09 0.71
C ILE A 121 -13.38 -11.51 2.13
N PRO A 122 -14.31 -11.89 3.02
CA PRO A 122 -14.35 -11.38 4.39
C PRO A 122 -13.15 -11.90 5.19
N ALA A 123 -12.87 -11.23 6.31
CA ALA A 123 -11.83 -11.68 7.23
C ALA A 123 -12.11 -13.12 7.69
N PRO A 124 -11.10 -14.01 7.70
CA PRO A 124 -11.26 -15.36 8.18
C PRO A 124 -11.50 -15.36 9.69
N ASN A 125 -12.31 -16.31 10.16
CA ASN A 125 -12.42 -16.57 11.59
C ASN A 125 -11.04 -16.99 12.11
N LEU A 126 -10.60 -16.40 13.24
CA LEU A 126 -9.31 -16.73 13.83
C LEU A 126 -9.28 -18.24 14.16
N PRO A 127 -8.36 -19.04 13.56
CA PRO A 127 -8.40 -20.49 13.70
C PRO A 127 -8.08 -21.00 15.13
N PHE A 128 -7.77 -20.10 16.08
CA PHE A 128 -7.15 -20.42 17.36
C PHE A 128 -7.97 -19.99 18.58
N GLU A 129 -9.17 -19.44 18.38
CA GLU A 129 -10.07 -19.14 19.48
C GLU A 129 -10.75 -20.45 19.92
N ARG A 130 -10.13 -21.17 20.85
CA ARG A 130 -10.84 -22.22 21.61
C ARG A 130 -12.05 -21.55 22.25
N ALA A 131 -13.24 -22.10 22.03
CA ALA A 131 -14.42 -21.75 22.79
C ALA A 131 -14.06 -21.76 24.29
N MET A 132 -14.13 -20.60 24.93
CA MET A 132 -14.12 -20.53 26.39
C MET A 132 -15.26 -21.42 26.88
N PRO A 133 -15.03 -22.41 27.77
CA PRO A 133 -16.15 -23.10 28.38
C PRO A 133 -16.98 -22.05 29.10
N GLU A 134 -18.26 -21.97 28.75
CA GLU A 134 -19.24 -21.09 29.39
C GLU A 134 -19.07 -21.20 30.91
N ARG A 135 -18.71 -20.10 31.58
CA ARG A 135 -18.92 -20.00 33.02
C ARG A 135 -20.42 -20.00 33.25
N LYS A 136 -20.99 -21.18 33.49
CA LYS A 136 -22.35 -21.30 34.02
C LYS A 136 -22.40 -20.49 35.30
N ALA A 137 -23.29 -19.50 35.32
CA ALA A 137 -23.61 -18.73 36.50
C ALA A 137 -24.07 -19.69 37.60
N GLU A 138 -23.36 -19.71 38.72
CA GLU A 138 -23.79 -20.40 39.93
C GLU A 138 -24.98 -19.64 40.52
N THR A 139 -26.19 -20.13 40.28
CA THR A 139 -27.35 -19.82 41.11
C THR A 139 -27.40 -20.79 42.27
N SER A 140 -27.26 -20.25 43.48
CA SER A 140 -27.46 -20.90 44.76
C SER A 140 -28.87 -21.52 44.89
N GLY A 141 -28.94 -22.79 45.29
CA GLY A 141 -30.20 -23.47 45.59
C GLY A 141 -30.03 -24.88 46.16
N SER A 142 -29.85 -24.95 47.47
CA SER A 142 -30.33 -25.96 48.44
C SER A 142 -30.69 -27.40 48.00
N SER A 143 -29.96 -28.37 48.57
CA SER A 143 -30.41 -29.64 49.20
C SER A 143 -31.38 -30.59 48.44
N ASP A 144 -30.93 -31.81 48.10
CA ASP A 144 -31.04 -33.02 48.95
C ASP A 144 -30.86 -34.35 48.17
N ASN A 145 -30.06 -35.25 48.77
CA ASN A 145 -30.10 -36.72 48.82
C ASN A 145 -30.45 -37.58 47.57
N SER A 146 -29.52 -38.46 47.16
CA SER A 146 -29.43 -39.88 47.62
C SER A 146 -28.69 -40.84 46.66
N ALA A 147 -27.89 -41.74 47.28
CA ALA A 147 -27.46 -43.11 46.89
C ALA A 147 -26.76 -43.36 45.53
N GLN A 148 -25.44 -43.59 45.52
CA GLN A 148 -24.71 -44.89 45.58
C GLN A 148 -24.83 -45.76 44.31
N THR A 149 -23.72 -46.10 43.64
CA THR A 149 -22.99 -47.40 43.73
C THR A 149 -21.62 -47.23 43.02
N LYS A 150 -20.45 -47.33 43.69
CA LYS A 150 -19.49 -48.48 43.76
C LYS A 150 -19.12 -49.12 42.40
N VAL A 151 -17.92 -49.58 42.05
CA VAL A 151 -16.59 -49.84 42.67
C VAL A 151 -15.67 -50.24 41.48
N ALA A 152 -14.42 -49.77 41.37
CA ALA A 152 -13.13 -50.48 41.55
C ALA A 152 -12.15 -49.77 40.59
N GLY A 153 -10.86 -49.61 40.80
CA GLY A 153 -9.88 -50.18 41.73
C GLY A 153 -8.54 -50.01 41.00
N GLU A 154 -7.58 -49.29 41.61
CA GLU A 154 -6.23 -49.82 41.95
C GLU A 154 -5.25 -49.88 40.76
N THR A 155 -3.95 -49.56 40.85
CA THR A 155 -3.05 -49.14 41.94
C THR A 155 -1.69 -48.75 41.30
N THR A 156 -0.97 -47.82 41.94
CA THR A 156 0.52 -47.80 42.15
C THR A 156 1.49 -47.73 40.95
N LYS A 157 2.69 -47.14 40.99
CA LYS A 157 3.62 -46.58 42.01
C LYS A 157 4.69 -45.81 41.19
N SER A 158 4.97 -44.52 41.44
CA SER A 158 6.03 -43.96 42.31
C SER A 158 7.49 -44.14 41.86
N THR A 159 8.23 -43.02 41.73
CA THR A 159 9.55 -42.68 42.34
C THR A 159 10.00 -41.34 41.71
N SER A 160 9.95 -40.16 42.37
CA SER A 160 10.80 -39.56 43.43
C SER A 160 12.30 -39.55 43.10
N SER A 161 12.99 -38.41 43.03
CA SER A 161 13.39 -37.64 44.23
C SER A 161 14.00 -36.27 43.89
N ASN A 162 14.00 -35.43 44.92
CA ASN A 162 14.38 -34.02 45.00
C ASN A 162 15.90 -33.78 44.87
N ASP A 163 16.29 -32.54 44.57
CA ASP A 163 16.99 -31.70 45.56
C ASP A 163 17.16 -30.25 45.09
N ALA A 164 17.00 -29.33 46.05
CA ALA A 164 17.22 -27.90 45.94
C ALA A 164 18.51 -27.53 46.69
N THR A 165 19.34 -26.67 46.12
CA THR A 165 20.30 -25.84 46.87
C THR A 165 20.56 -24.55 46.10
N GLY A 166 20.68 -23.43 46.82
CA GLY A 166 20.93 -22.11 46.26
C GLY A 166 22.28 -21.51 46.64
N CYS A 167 22.41 -20.23 46.25
CA CYS A 167 23.34 -19.21 46.74
C CYS A 167 24.77 -19.14 46.16
N GLY A 168 25.22 -17.90 45.86
CA GLY A 168 26.60 -17.47 46.19
C GLY A 168 27.53 -16.96 45.08
N CYS A 169 27.36 -15.68 44.72
CA CYS A 169 28.35 -14.60 44.50
C CYS A 169 29.90 -14.81 44.40
N TYR A 170 30.52 -13.96 43.55
CA TYR A 170 31.87 -13.33 43.54
C TYR A 170 33.17 -14.14 43.26
N GLY A 171 34.01 -13.59 42.36
CA GLY A 171 35.46 -13.88 42.28
C GLY A 171 36.18 -13.27 41.07
N LYS A 172 37.01 -12.23 41.32
CA LYS A 172 37.95 -11.55 40.39
C LYS A 172 39.31 -12.28 40.31
N THR A 173 40.03 -12.15 39.18
CA THR A 173 41.50 -11.90 39.02
C THR A 173 41.83 -11.76 37.50
N GLN A 174 42.36 -10.65 36.95
CA GLN A 174 43.77 -10.16 36.87
C GLN A 174 44.76 -11.19 36.24
N GLN A 175 45.74 -10.92 35.36
CA GLN A 175 46.36 -9.70 34.80
C GLN A 175 47.37 -10.03 33.64
N SER A 176 47.79 -8.98 32.90
CA SER A 176 49.07 -8.77 32.14
C SER A 176 49.32 -9.50 30.80
N GLY A 177 49.96 -8.92 29.76
CA GLY A 177 50.53 -7.58 29.57
C GLY A 177 51.23 -7.36 28.18
N GLY A 178 51.55 -6.08 27.86
CA GLY A 178 52.58 -5.58 26.89
C GLY A 178 52.14 -5.33 25.43
N SER A 179 51.84 -4.12 24.95
CA SER A 179 52.66 -2.90 24.63
C SER A 179 53.30 -2.89 23.22
N THR A 180 52.92 -1.92 22.38
CA THR A 180 53.83 -0.84 21.88
C THR A 180 53.07 0.27 21.13
N ASN A 181 53.46 1.51 21.42
CA ASN A 181 52.99 2.81 20.92
C ASN A 181 53.44 3.15 19.49
N THR A 182 52.70 4.03 18.82
CA THR A 182 53.09 5.33 18.22
C THR A 182 51.80 6.00 17.70
N GLY A 183 51.50 7.29 17.77
CA GLY A 183 52.15 8.50 18.29
C GLY A 183 51.11 9.62 18.14
N GLU A 184 51.07 10.51 19.12
CA GLU A 184 50.05 11.53 19.38
C GLU A 184 50.05 12.68 18.34
N ARG A 185 48.88 13.30 18.15
CA ARG A 185 48.78 14.75 18.35
C ARG A 185 47.38 15.19 18.79
N MET A 186 47.39 15.92 19.88
CA MET A 186 46.33 16.37 20.76
C MET A 186 46.09 17.87 20.55
N GLU A 187 44.89 18.35 20.87
CA GLU A 187 44.50 19.67 21.42
C GLU A 187 43.01 19.91 21.04
N GLY A 188 42.06 20.27 21.89
CA GLY A 188 41.99 20.65 23.30
C GLY A 188 40.51 20.89 23.65
N TRP A 189 40.15 20.72 24.91
CA TRP A 189 38.77 20.65 25.42
C TRP A 189 38.08 22.01 25.58
N TYR A 190 36.74 22.02 25.76
CA TYR A 190 36.04 22.46 26.98
C TYR A 190 34.54 22.10 26.94
N SER A 191 34.05 21.53 28.04
CA SER A 191 32.65 21.19 28.33
C SER A 191 31.79 22.40 28.72
N ARG A 192 30.48 22.35 28.45
CA ARG A 192 29.44 22.75 29.43
C ARG A 192 28.04 22.26 29.05
N HIS A 193 27.36 21.65 30.03
CA HIS A 193 25.93 21.41 30.06
C HIS A 193 25.14 22.73 30.00
N GLY A 194 23.98 22.70 29.32
CA GLY A 194 23.01 23.79 29.33
C GLY A 194 21.69 23.35 28.71
N SER A 195 20.72 23.03 29.57
CA SER A 195 19.32 22.77 29.27
C SER A 195 18.67 24.02 28.65
N GLY A 196 17.92 23.87 27.57
CA GLY A 196 17.16 24.97 26.99
C GLY A 196 16.29 24.52 25.82
N HIS A 197 14.98 24.42 26.06
CA HIS A 197 13.98 24.36 25.01
C HIS A 197 14.08 25.63 24.16
N SER A 198 14.32 25.47 22.86
CA SER A 198 14.18 26.58 21.90
C SER A 198 13.56 26.06 20.62
N THR A 199 12.34 26.55 20.37
CA THR A 199 11.58 26.46 19.13
C THR A 199 12.39 27.01 17.94
N PRO A 200 12.36 26.40 16.74
CA PRO A 200 13.03 26.98 15.59
C PRO A 200 12.16 28.08 14.97
N ARG A 201 12.63 29.32 15.03
CA ARG A 201 12.15 30.42 14.19
C ARG A 201 12.56 30.15 12.73
N ILE A 202 11.56 30.04 11.86
CA ILE A 202 11.73 29.95 10.40
C ILE A 202 11.88 31.36 9.85
N TYR A 203 13.09 31.75 9.45
CA TYR A 203 13.31 32.70 8.35
C TYR A 203 14.73 32.48 7.79
N GLY A 204 14.81 32.01 6.55
CA GLY A 204 16.07 31.79 5.86
C GLY A 204 15.86 31.06 4.55
N HIS A 205 15.77 31.82 3.45
CA HIS A 205 15.74 31.30 2.09
C HIS A 205 16.89 30.32 1.85
N CYS A 206 16.56 29.06 1.61
CA CYS A 206 17.48 28.10 1.01
C CYS A 206 16.68 27.26 0.02
N LYS A 207 17.19 27.11 -1.21
CA LYS A 207 16.68 26.18 -2.21
C LYS A 207 16.89 24.75 -1.68
N LYS A 208 16.09 24.33 -0.71
CA LYS A 208 16.04 22.93 -0.29
C LYS A 208 15.51 22.14 -1.47
N SER A 209 16.29 21.15 -1.93
CA SER A 209 15.82 20.21 -2.94
C SER A 209 14.47 19.66 -2.46
N SER A 210 13.47 19.61 -3.33
CA SER A 210 12.15 19.05 -3.01
C SER A 210 12.28 17.73 -2.24
N TYR A 211 13.33 16.94 -2.55
CA TYR A 211 13.69 15.67 -1.91
C TYR A 211 13.82 15.76 -0.40
N GLU A 212 14.49 16.80 0.11
CA GLU A 212 14.67 17.00 1.55
C GLU A 212 13.35 17.36 2.23
N LEU A 213 12.50 18.14 1.57
CA LEU A 213 11.18 18.49 2.11
C LEU A 213 10.28 17.27 2.21
N ALA A 214 10.25 16.41 1.18
CA ALA A 214 9.46 15.19 1.24
C ALA A 214 10.04 14.14 2.19
N ARG A 215 11.37 14.09 2.36
CA ARG A 215 12.01 13.30 3.41
C ARG A 215 11.65 13.83 4.79
N TYR A 216 11.60 15.15 4.96
CA TYR A 216 11.14 15.79 6.20
C TYR A 216 9.67 15.47 6.48
N ILE A 217 8.77 15.61 5.50
CA ILE A 217 7.35 15.24 5.64
C ILE A 217 7.19 13.75 5.95
N ARG A 218 7.93 12.87 5.26
CA ARG A 218 7.95 11.43 5.59
C ARG A 218 8.42 11.17 7.02
N ASN A 219 9.45 11.90 7.47
CA ASN A 219 9.95 11.79 8.83
C ASN A 219 8.95 12.31 9.87
N GLU A 220 8.26 13.44 9.61
CA GLU A 220 7.19 13.98 10.46
C GLU A 220 6.00 13.00 10.55
N LEU A 221 5.51 12.50 9.40
CA LEU A 221 4.47 11.45 9.35
C LEU A 221 4.90 10.19 10.12
N SER A 222 6.18 9.79 10.01
CA SER A 222 6.72 8.66 10.77
C SER A 222 6.85 8.95 12.27
N GLN A 223 7.16 10.20 12.67
CA GLN A 223 7.25 10.61 14.07
C GLN A 223 5.88 10.74 14.72
N LEU A 224 4.87 11.21 13.97
CA LEU A 224 3.46 11.19 14.40
C LEU A 224 2.97 9.76 14.63
N LYS A 225 3.36 8.80 13.77
CA LYS A 225 3.12 7.35 13.99
C LYS A 225 3.74 6.85 15.30
N HIS A 226 4.84 7.45 15.77
CA HIS A 226 5.54 7.07 16.99
C HIS A 226 5.08 7.80 18.26
N GLN A 227 4.30 8.89 18.15
CA GLN A 227 3.85 9.66 19.32
C GLN A 227 2.48 9.22 19.86
N THR A 228 1.66 8.51 19.09
CA THR A 228 0.30 8.09 19.53
C THR A 228 0.05 6.58 19.56
N ARG A 229 1.02 5.73 19.20
CA ARG A 229 0.91 4.28 19.41
C ARG A 229 2.29 3.62 19.43
N SER A 230 2.50 2.68 20.35
CA SER A 230 3.72 1.85 20.31
C SER A 230 3.75 1.10 18.97
N PRO A 231 4.93 0.97 18.31
CA PRO A 231 5.04 0.27 17.03
C PRO A 231 4.56 -1.19 17.08
N SER A 232 4.35 -1.73 18.29
CA SER A 232 3.90 -3.10 18.55
C SER A 232 2.40 -3.38 18.35
N GLU A 233 1.49 -2.39 18.33
CA GLU A 233 0.04 -2.72 18.34
C GLU A 233 -0.61 -2.83 16.95
N ASP A 234 -0.22 -2.01 15.96
CA ASP A 234 -0.72 -2.12 14.58
C ASP A 234 0.09 -3.12 13.73
N GLU A 235 1.38 -3.36 14.04
CA GLU A 235 2.21 -4.35 13.33
C GLU A 235 1.87 -5.80 13.69
N LEU A 236 1.21 -6.02 14.83
CA LEU A 236 0.89 -7.34 15.37
C LEU A 236 -0.59 -7.70 15.30
N ASP A 237 -1.43 -6.86 14.67
CA ASP A 237 -2.83 -7.20 14.43
C ASP A 237 -2.90 -8.52 13.62
N PRO A 238 -3.40 -9.62 14.23
CA PRO A 238 -3.44 -10.91 13.57
C PRO A 238 -4.41 -10.95 12.39
N LEU A 239 -5.38 -10.02 12.31
CA LEU A 239 -6.36 -9.95 11.24
C LEU A 239 -5.95 -9.01 10.12
N ARG A 240 -5.01 -8.08 10.33
CA ARG A 240 -4.53 -7.19 9.27
C ARG A 240 -3.93 -8.00 8.11
N VAL A 241 -4.45 -7.80 6.90
CA VAL A 241 -3.84 -8.42 5.71
C VAL A 241 -2.48 -7.77 5.49
N ARG A 242 -1.41 -8.57 5.49
CA ARG A 242 -0.05 -8.06 5.28
C ARG A 242 0.45 -8.32 3.88
N ILE A 243 0.10 -9.47 3.31
CA ILE A 243 0.61 -9.90 2.00
C ILE A 243 -0.55 -10.46 1.19
N VAL A 244 -0.70 -10.01 -0.05
CA VAL A 244 -1.55 -10.68 -1.03
C VAL A 244 -0.68 -11.06 -2.21
N LYS A 245 -0.67 -12.35 -2.57
CA LYS A 245 -0.04 -12.85 -3.80
C LYS A 245 -1.05 -13.69 -4.55
N ALA A 246 -0.93 -13.70 -5.87
CA ALA A 246 -1.83 -14.41 -6.75
C ALA A 246 -1.03 -15.26 -7.74
N HIS A 247 -1.61 -16.38 -8.15
CA HIS A 247 -1.05 -17.27 -9.16
C HIS A 247 -2.19 -18.05 -9.84
N HIS A 248 -2.27 -17.95 -11.17
CA HIS A 248 -3.42 -18.41 -11.97
C HIS A 248 -4.74 -17.90 -11.36
N ASN A 249 -5.66 -18.81 -11.04
CA ASN A 249 -6.98 -18.51 -10.47
C ASN A 249 -7.03 -18.70 -8.95
N SER A 250 -5.90 -18.49 -8.27
CA SER A 250 -5.78 -18.63 -6.82
C SER A 250 -4.98 -17.50 -6.20
N ILE A 251 -5.29 -17.19 -4.96
CA ILE A 251 -4.58 -16.18 -4.17
C ILE A 251 -4.18 -16.77 -2.82
N ILE A 252 -3.09 -16.25 -2.28
CA ILE A 252 -2.67 -16.47 -0.91
C ILE A 252 -2.64 -15.13 -0.18
N VAL A 253 -3.27 -15.12 0.99
CA VAL A 253 -3.42 -13.97 1.88
C VAL A 253 -2.62 -14.27 3.13
N GLY A 254 -1.52 -13.54 3.32
CA GLY A 254 -0.65 -13.64 4.49
C GLY A 254 -1.05 -12.63 5.56
N TYR A 255 -1.38 -13.13 6.74
CA TYR A 255 -1.57 -12.36 7.97
C TYR A 255 -0.28 -12.36 8.79
N ALA A 256 -0.33 -11.89 10.04
CA ALA A 256 0.86 -11.86 10.90
C ALA A 256 1.47 -13.26 11.14
N TYR A 257 0.64 -14.26 11.46
CA TYR A 257 1.08 -15.59 11.92
C TYR A 257 0.43 -16.76 11.20
N TYR A 258 -0.35 -16.53 10.15
CA TYR A 258 -0.97 -17.58 9.35
C TYR A 258 -1.25 -17.05 7.95
N ALA A 259 -1.47 -17.95 6.99
CA ALA A 259 -1.85 -17.60 5.63
C ALA A 259 -3.06 -18.43 5.19
N CYS A 260 -3.92 -17.81 4.38
CA CYS A 260 -5.11 -18.44 3.82
C CYS A 260 -5.02 -18.44 2.29
N VAL A 261 -5.29 -19.58 1.68
CA VAL A 261 -5.33 -19.77 0.23
C VAL A 261 -6.78 -19.79 -0.21
N TYR A 262 -7.11 -18.97 -1.21
CA TYR A 262 -8.41 -18.92 -1.84
C TYR A 262 -8.28 -19.24 -3.32
N ARG A 263 -9.31 -19.88 -3.88
CA ARG A 263 -9.37 -20.21 -5.30
C ARG A 263 -10.71 -19.79 -5.87
N MET A 264 -10.66 -19.19 -7.06
CA MET A 264 -11.85 -18.92 -7.85
C MET A 264 -12.39 -20.24 -8.43
N LYS A 265 -13.65 -20.56 -8.12
CA LYS A 265 -14.40 -21.66 -8.73
C LYS A 265 -15.56 -21.06 -9.53
N GLU A 266 -15.70 -21.48 -10.80
CA GLU A 266 -16.63 -20.85 -11.76
C GLU A 266 -18.08 -20.70 -11.26
N SER A 267 -18.60 -21.66 -10.49
CA SER A 267 -19.99 -21.66 -10.00
C SER A 267 -20.19 -21.08 -8.61
N LEU A 268 -19.13 -20.97 -7.80
CA LEU A 268 -19.21 -20.64 -6.37
C LEU A 268 -18.41 -19.40 -5.98
N GLY A 269 -17.75 -18.76 -6.93
CA GLY A 269 -16.87 -17.63 -6.68
C GLY A 269 -15.59 -18.04 -5.94
N TRP A 270 -15.06 -17.13 -5.14
CA TRP A 270 -13.85 -17.36 -4.35
C TRP A 270 -14.14 -18.21 -3.12
N GLN A 271 -13.46 -19.35 -3.01
CA GLN A 271 -13.57 -20.25 -1.87
C GLN A 271 -12.24 -20.41 -1.16
N SER A 272 -12.27 -20.54 0.17
CA SER A 272 -11.12 -21.02 0.94
C SER A 272 -10.75 -22.44 0.47
N VAL A 273 -9.46 -22.67 0.32
CA VAL A 273 -8.87 -23.98 -0.04
C VAL A 273 -8.00 -24.52 1.08
N TYR A 274 -7.27 -23.64 1.76
CA TYR A 274 -6.38 -24.07 2.83
C TYR A 274 -6.05 -22.89 3.74
N SER A 275 -5.94 -23.15 5.04
CA SER A 275 -5.40 -22.20 6.01
C SER A 275 -4.23 -22.87 6.73
N THR A 276 -3.09 -22.19 6.77
CA THR A 276 -1.92 -22.71 7.47
C THR A 276 -2.18 -22.73 8.98
N PRO A 277 -1.57 -23.68 9.73
CA PRO A 277 -1.49 -23.59 11.18
C PRO A 277 -0.84 -22.27 11.64
N ARG A 278 -0.99 -21.93 12.93
CA ARG A 278 -0.33 -20.75 13.52
C ARG A 278 1.17 -20.96 13.47
N MET A 279 1.88 -19.97 12.97
CA MET A 279 3.33 -19.91 12.94
C MET A 279 3.86 -19.29 14.23
N GLU A 280 5.04 -19.73 14.65
CA GLU A 280 5.72 -19.21 15.86
C GLU A 280 6.38 -17.84 15.63
N SER A 281 6.57 -17.47 14.36
CA SER A 281 7.23 -16.23 13.95
C SER A 281 6.42 -15.54 12.85
N LEU A 282 6.61 -14.22 12.71
CA LEU A 282 5.94 -13.42 11.69
C LEU A 282 6.22 -13.94 10.28
N ILE A 283 5.19 -13.97 9.45
CA ILE A 283 5.31 -14.24 8.02
C ILE A 283 5.97 -13.04 7.33
N LYS A 284 7.03 -13.30 6.56
CA LYS A 284 7.76 -12.31 5.76
C LYS A 284 7.51 -12.49 4.27
N HIS A 285 7.45 -13.72 3.78
CA HIS A 285 7.13 -13.96 2.37
C HIS A 285 6.18 -15.15 2.24
N VAL A 286 5.31 -15.07 1.23
CA VAL A 286 4.45 -16.16 0.81
C VAL A 286 4.63 -16.39 -0.68
N ALA A 287 4.59 -17.64 -1.10
CA ALA A 287 4.60 -18.02 -2.50
C ALA A 287 3.56 -19.12 -2.75
N LEU A 288 2.94 -19.05 -3.92
CA LEU A 288 1.86 -19.94 -4.32
C LEU A 288 2.17 -20.49 -5.73
N ASN A 289 2.06 -21.80 -5.88
CA ASN A 289 2.06 -22.46 -7.18
C ASN A 289 0.80 -23.33 -7.29
N THR A 290 0.03 -23.11 -8.34
CA THR A 290 -1.29 -23.73 -8.58
C THR A 290 -1.48 -24.10 -10.04
N LYS A 291 -0.39 -24.21 -10.81
CA LYS A 291 -0.46 -24.47 -12.26
C LYS A 291 -1.14 -25.82 -12.52
N PHE A 292 -2.18 -25.82 -13.37
CA PHE A 292 -2.89 -27.02 -13.81
C PHE A 292 -2.23 -27.60 -15.05
N GLY A 293 -1.88 -28.89 -15.02
CA GLY A 293 -1.46 -29.62 -16.21
C GLY A 293 -1.73 -31.12 -16.07
N PRO A 294 -1.93 -31.84 -17.19
CA PRO A 294 -2.22 -33.28 -17.18
C PRO A 294 -1.11 -34.16 -16.57
N GLN A 295 0.07 -33.58 -16.29
CA GLN A 295 1.19 -34.23 -15.60
C GLN A 295 1.70 -33.48 -14.35
N ASN A 296 1.11 -32.33 -13.98
CA ASN A 296 1.59 -31.50 -12.88
C ASN A 296 0.46 -31.35 -11.84
N THR A 297 0.57 -32.13 -10.77
CA THR A 297 -0.35 -32.15 -9.61
C THR A 297 0.13 -31.27 -8.46
N ASP A 298 1.28 -30.63 -8.60
CA ASP A 298 1.97 -29.96 -7.49
C ASP A 298 1.39 -28.57 -7.20
N ARG A 299 0.22 -28.54 -6.56
CA ARG A 299 -0.26 -27.33 -5.89
C ARG A 299 0.57 -27.16 -4.63
N MET A 300 1.31 -26.07 -4.51
CA MET A 300 2.24 -25.86 -3.41
C MET A 300 2.12 -24.46 -2.83
N VAL A 301 2.32 -24.40 -1.52
CA VAL A 301 2.36 -23.15 -0.75
C VAL A 301 3.66 -23.12 0.01
N ALA A 302 4.40 -22.03 -0.12
CA ALA A 302 5.60 -21.79 0.66
C ALA A 302 5.45 -20.51 1.49
N VAL A 303 5.94 -20.54 2.72
CA VAL A 303 5.92 -19.41 3.66
C VAL A 303 7.30 -19.26 4.28
N ALA A 304 7.92 -18.09 4.15
CA ALA A 304 9.15 -17.73 4.85
C ALA A 304 8.82 -16.87 6.08
N LEU A 305 9.41 -17.24 7.20
CA LEU A 305 9.23 -16.60 8.50
C LEU A 305 10.40 -15.66 8.83
N ALA A 306 10.16 -14.70 9.72
CA ALA A 306 11.17 -13.75 10.19
C ALA A 306 12.37 -14.41 10.89
N ASN A 307 12.22 -15.61 11.43
CA ASN A 307 13.31 -16.40 12.01
C ASN A 307 14.19 -17.13 10.96
N GLY A 308 13.93 -16.94 9.66
CA GLY A 308 14.69 -17.57 8.56
C GLY A 308 14.25 -18.99 8.19
N SER A 309 13.17 -19.50 8.79
CA SER A 309 12.57 -20.79 8.41
C SER A 309 11.66 -20.62 7.19
N ILE A 310 11.72 -21.57 6.26
CA ILE A 310 10.87 -21.67 5.09
C ILE A 310 10.05 -22.95 5.23
N LEU A 311 8.74 -22.83 5.23
CA LEU A 311 7.81 -23.96 5.35
C LEU A 311 7.14 -24.19 3.99
N LEU A 312 7.05 -25.46 3.58
CA LEU A 312 6.47 -25.86 2.29
C LEU A 312 5.38 -26.91 2.51
N TRP A 313 4.23 -26.72 1.87
CA TRP A 313 3.09 -27.64 1.88
C TRP A 313 2.64 -27.97 0.46
N ALA A 314 2.22 -29.21 0.24
CA ALA A 314 1.46 -29.65 -0.93
C ALA A 314 -0.04 -29.56 -0.62
N LEU A 315 -0.81 -28.92 -1.48
CA LEU A 315 -2.26 -28.81 -1.36
C LEU A 315 -2.94 -30.03 -2.00
N GLU A 316 -3.72 -30.75 -1.20
CA GLU A 316 -4.46 -31.93 -1.62
C GLU A 316 -5.85 -31.55 -2.14
N ASP A 317 -6.59 -32.52 -2.69
CA ASP A 317 -7.99 -32.29 -3.05
C ASP A 317 -8.86 -32.29 -1.79
N GLY A 318 -9.31 -31.10 -1.39
CA GLY A 318 -10.06 -30.84 -0.16
C GLY A 318 -9.50 -29.63 0.59
N ASP A 319 -9.93 -29.43 1.84
CA ASP A 319 -9.39 -28.39 2.75
C ASP A 319 -8.09 -28.83 3.47
N ASN A 320 -7.38 -29.81 2.90
CA ASN A 320 -6.23 -30.46 3.54
C ASN A 320 -4.93 -30.19 2.77
N ALA A 321 -3.81 -30.17 3.50
CA ALA A 321 -2.48 -30.03 2.91
C ALA A 321 -1.46 -30.87 3.69
N SER A 322 -0.54 -31.51 2.98
CA SER A 322 0.57 -32.24 3.57
C SER A 322 1.80 -31.35 3.64
N LYS A 323 2.43 -31.30 4.83
CA LYS A 323 3.69 -30.57 5.01
C LYS A 323 4.82 -31.34 4.33
N ILE A 324 5.45 -30.76 3.32
CA ILE A 324 6.59 -31.34 2.62
C ILE A 324 7.84 -31.24 3.50
N GLY A 325 8.09 -30.07 4.09
CA GLY A 325 9.32 -29.85 4.83
C GLY A 325 9.47 -28.47 5.44
N THR A 326 10.54 -28.32 6.21
CA THR A 326 11.03 -27.03 6.73
C THR A 326 12.47 -26.86 6.25
N PHE A 327 12.76 -25.75 5.60
CA PHE A 327 14.05 -25.43 4.99
C PHE A 327 14.59 -24.13 5.56
N SER A 328 15.88 -23.86 5.36
CA SER A 328 16.48 -22.58 5.74
C SER A 328 17.62 -22.23 4.80
N LEU A 329 17.81 -20.92 4.57
CA LEU A 329 19.00 -20.37 3.92
C LEU A 329 20.14 -20.09 4.91
N SER A 330 19.91 -20.27 6.22
CA SER A 330 20.80 -19.81 7.31
C SER A 330 21.04 -18.29 7.35
N VAL A 331 20.30 -17.53 6.54
CA VAL A 331 20.30 -16.06 6.46
C VAL A 331 18.84 -15.59 6.27
N ALA A 332 18.61 -14.29 6.41
CA ALA A 332 17.30 -13.70 6.13
C ALA A 332 16.89 -13.94 4.67
N VAL A 333 15.66 -14.41 4.47
CA VAL A 333 15.03 -14.56 3.16
C VAL A 333 14.48 -13.20 2.74
N ASP A 334 14.89 -12.70 1.58
CA ASP A 334 14.44 -11.42 1.03
C ASP A 334 13.37 -11.59 -0.07
N LYS A 335 13.36 -12.74 -0.74
CA LYS A 335 12.39 -13.11 -1.78
C LYS A 335 12.12 -14.61 -1.76
N LEU A 336 10.86 -14.98 -1.95
CA LEU A 336 10.38 -16.36 -2.03
C LEU A 336 9.35 -16.45 -3.16
N PHE A 337 9.56 -17.36 -4.11
CA PHE A 337 8.66 -17.55 -5.26
C PHE A 337 8.86 -18.94 -5.88
N PHE A 338 8.05 -19.28 -6.88
CA PHE A 338 8.19 -20.51 -7.66
C PHE A 338 8.61 -20.21 -9.09
N ILE A 339 9.45 -21.06 -9.67
CA ILE A 339 9.71 -21.15 -11.11
C ILE A 339 9.29 -22.54 -11.57
N GLY A 340 8.18 -22.62 -12.30
CA GLY A 340 7.54 -23.91 -12.56
C GLY A 340 7.15 -24.58 -11.23
N SER A 341 7.60 -25.81 -10.99
CA SER A 341 7.38 -26.54 -9.73
C SER A 341 8.49 -26.32 -8.69
N GLN A 342 9.54 -25.57 -9.00
CA GLN A 342 10.69 -25.39 -8.11
C GLN A 342 10.48 -24.18 -7.22
N MET A 343 10.70 -24.34 -5.91
CA MET A 343 10.65 -23.22 -4.96
C MET A 343 12.03 -22.56 -4.89
N VAL A 344 12.07 -21.24 -5.02
CA VAL A 344 13.29 -20.44 -4.98
C VAL A 344 13.21 -19.46 -3.82
N ALA A 345 14.27 -19.40 -3.02
CA ALA A 345 14.47 -18.40 -1.98
C ALA A 345 15.78 -17.65 -2.22
N LEU A 346 15.74 -16.32 -2.15
CA LEU A 346 16.90 -15.46 -2.36
C LEU A 346 17.18 -14.62 -1.13
N SER A 347 18.47 -14.35 -0.89
CA SER A 347 18.95 -13.40 0.12
C SER A 347 19.87 -12.37 -0.52
N ARG A 348 19.75 -11.11 -0.11
CA ARG A 348 20.64 -10.00 -0.52
C ARG A 348 22.10 -10.24 -0.13
N THR A 349 22.34 -11.12 0.85
CA THR A 349 23.69 -11.56 1.22
C THR A 349 24.41 -12.36 0.14
N GLY A 350 23.70 -12.80 -0.92
CA GLY A 350 24.27 -13.64 -1.97
C GLY A 350 23.98 -15.12 -1.78
N LYS A 351 22.92 -15.51 -1.04
CA LYS A 351 22.49 -16.91 -0.94
C LYS A 351 21.29 -17.18 -1.83
N VAL A 352 21.36 -18.26 -2.61
CA VAL A 352 20.27 -18.78 -3.46
C VAL A 352 19.93 -20.17 -2.97
N GLY A 353 18.69 -20.38 -2.52
CA GLY A 353 18.17 -21.70 -2.16
C GLY A 353 17.12 -22.15 -3.16
N ILE A 354 17.23 -23.38 -3.64
CA ILE A 354 16.30 -23.98 -4.59
C ILE A 354 15.86 -25.34 -4.06
N TRP A 355 14.56 -25.51 -3.93
CA TRP A 355 13.94 -26.79 -3.68
C TRP A 355 13.37 -27.35 -4.98
N HIS A 356 13.73 -28.59 -5.28
CA HIS A 356 13.32 -29.26 -6.51
C HIS A 356 12.21 -30.28 -6.25
N SER A 357 11.08 -30.14 -6.94
CA SER A 357 9.88 -30.92 -6.60
C SER A 357 10.04 -32.42 -6.83
N MET A 358 10.61 -32.84 -7.96
CA MET A 358 10.73 -34.26 -8.31
C MET A 358 11.68 -35.04 -7.40
N THR A 359 12.74 -34.40 -6.91
CA THR A 359 13.80 -35.04 -6.11
C THR A 359 13.67 -34.72 -4.62
N HIS A 360 12.76 -33.82 -4.25
CA HIS A 360 12.57 -33.28 -2.91
C HIS A 360 13.86 -32.74 -2.27
N ASN A 361 14.84 -32.32 -3.08
CA ASN A 361 16.14 -31.89 -2.60
C ASN A 361 16.18 -30.37 -2.41
N TRP A 362 16.75 -29.92 -1.29
CA TRP A 362 17.01 -28.51 -0.99
C TRP A 362 18.49 -28.21 -1.18
N GLN A 363 18.81 -27.29 -2.08
CA GLN A 363 20.18 -26.91 -2.38
C GLN A 363 20.35 -25.42 -2.12
N VAL A 364 21.45 -25.05 -1.45
CA VAL A 364 21.81 -23.66 -1.19
C VAL A 364 23.17 -23.41 -1.78
N GLN A 365 23.30 -22.31 -2.52
CA GLN A 365 24.55 -21.88 -3.11
C GLN A 365 24.83 -20.42 -2.82
N ASP A 366 26.12 -20.14 -2.64
CA ASP A 366 26.65 -18.80 -2.54
C ASP A 366 26.95 -18.21 -3.91
N VAL A 367 26.47 -16.99 -4.11
CA VAL A 367 26.71 -16.13 -5.26
C VAL A 367 27.09 -14.74 -4.75
N VAL A 368 27.44 -13.83 -5.65
CA VAL A 368 27.68 -12.43 -5.26
C VAL A 368 26.38 -11.81 -4.73
N ALA A 369 26.50 -10.90 -3.74
CA ALA A 369 25.39 -10.20 -3.13
C ALA A 369 24.35 -9.72 -4.17
N ILE A 370 23.14 -10.26 -4.05
CA ILE A 370 22.04 -10.12 -5.01
C ILE A 370 21.31 -8.82 -4.72
N SER A 371 21.16 -7.97 -5.72
CA SER A 371 20.41 -6.71 -5.64
C SER A 371 19.05 -6.78 -6.33
N CYS A 372 18.93 -7.58 -7.39
CA CYS A 372 17.66 -7.80 -8.08
C CYS A 372 17.63 -9.17 -8.78
N TYR A 373 16.45 -9.57 -9.25
CA TYR A 373 16.26 -10.80 -10.01
C TYR A 373 15.13 -10.61 -11.02
N ASP A 374 15.09 -11.49 -12.03
CA ASP A 374 13.94 -11.66 -12.91
C ASP A 374 13.85 -13.11 -13.41
N THR A 375 12.69 -13.52 -13.92
CA THR A 375 12.46 -14.88 -14.43
C THR A 375 12.13 -14.87 -15.91
N ALA A 376 12.71 -15.81 -16.65
CA ALA A 376 12.54 -15.95 -18.08
C ALA A 376 12.23 -17.43 -18.41
N GLY A 377 10.94 -17.77 -18.40
CA GLY A 377 10.48 -19.15 -18.53
C GLY A 377 10.98 -20.01 -17.36
N SER A 378 11.91 -20.93 -17.62
CA SER A 378 12.56 -21.77 -16.60
C SER A 378 13.96 -21.28 -16.21
N SER A 379 14.34 -20.06 -16.59
CA SER A 379 15.63 -19.48 -16.22
C SER A 379 15.43 -18.40 -15.17
N LEU A 380 16.32 -18.37 -14.18
CA LEU A 380 16.41 -17.30 -13.19
C LEU A 380 17.61 -16.43 -13.52
N LEU A 381 17.41 -15.12 -13.62
CA LEU A 381 18.48 -14.15 -13.77
C LEU A 381 18.65 -13.37 -12.47
N LEU A 382 19.90 -13.14 -12.07
CA LEU A 382 20.29 -12.45 -10.86
C LEU A 382 21.18 -11.27 -11.23
N GLY A 383 20.83 -10.08 -10.76
CA GLY A 383 21.69 -8.90 -10.84
C GLY A 383 22.40 -8.70 -9.51
N CYS A 384 23.72 -8.53 -9.57
CA CYS A 384 24.56 -8.40 -8.38
C CYS A 384 25.09 -6.97 -8.20
N THR A 385 25.45 -6.69 -6.95
CA THR A 385 25.99 -5.39 -6.53
C THR A 385 27.34 -5.02 -7.15
N ASN A 386 28.08 -5.99 -7.69
CA ASN A 386 29.36 -5.80 -8.37
C ASN A 386 29.23 -5.58 -9.90
N GLY A 387 28.00 -5.46 -10.40
CA GLY A 387 27.72 -5.29 -11.82
C GLY A 387 27.68 -6.58 -12.64
N SER A 388 27.83 -7.77 -12.03
CA SER A 388 27.66 -9.04 -12.74
C SER A 388 26.19 -9.45 -12.81
N MET A 389 25.81 -10.08 -13.92
CA MET A 389 24.54 -10.78 -14.10
C MET A 389 24.82 -12.28 -14.16
N TYR A 390 24.16 -13.04 -13.29
CA TYR A 390 24.21 -14.49 -13.32
C TYR A 390 22.90 -15.06 -13.84
N TYR A 391 22.95 -16.21 -14.50
CA TYR A 391 21.75 -16.97 -14.84
C TYR A 391 21.85 -18.40 -14.34
N ILE A 392 20.70 -18.95 -13.94
CA ILE A 392 20.53 -20.31 -13.44
C ILE A 392 19.45 -20.98 -14.28
N ASP A 393 19.79 -22.12 -14.90
CA ASP A 393 18.87 -22.92 -15.71
C ASP A 393 18.18 -23.98 -14.86
N MET A 394 16.91 -23.75 -14.53
CA MET A 394 16.14 -24.64 -13.65
C MET A 394 15.84 -26.00 -14.30
N GLN A 395 15.89 -26.13 -15.63
CA GLN A 395 15.64 -27.42 -16.29
C GLN A 395 16.84 -28.37 -16.19
N LYS A 396 18.04 -27.82 -16.00
CA LYS A 396 19.27 -28.61 -15.83
C LYS A 396 19.49 -29.09 -14.40
N PHE A 397 18.67 -28.62 -13.46
CA PHE A 397 18.71 -28.96 -12.04
C PHE A 397 18.74 -30.48 -11.74
N PRO A 398 18.01 -31.37 -12.46
CA PRO A 398 18.11 -32.81 -12.23
C PRO A 398 19.38 -33.46 -12.81
N LEU A 399 19.99 -32.86 -13.84
CA LEU A 399 20.99 -33.51 -14.69
C LEU A 399 22.43 -33.45 -14.14
N ARG A 400 22.70 -32.57 -13.18
CA ARG A 400 24.05 -32.38 -12.58
C ARG A 400 24.10 -32.58 -11.06
N MET A 401 23.12 -33.28 -10.48
CA MET A 401 23.09 -33.57 -9.04
C MET A 401 24.25 -34.45 -8.50
N LYS A 402 25.20 -34.89 -9.34
CA LYS A 402 26.39 -35.64 -8.89
C LYS A 402 27.39 -34.75 -8.15
N ASP A 403 27.46 -33.47 -8.48
CA ASP A 403 28.47 -32.54 -7.95
C ASP A 403 27.90 -31.59 -6.87
N ASN A 404 26.61 -31.72 -6.53
CA ASN A 404 25.89 -30.87 -5.55
C ASN A 404 26.00 -29.35 -5.80
N ASP A 405 26.22 -28.94 -7.05
CA ASP A 405 26.45 -27.55 -7.44
C ASP A 405 25.35 -27.05 -8.40
N LEU A 406 24.80 -25.84 -8.16
CA LEU A 406 23.94 -25.21 -9.15
C LEU A 406 24.83 -24.63 -10.25
N LEU A 407 24.43 -24.83 -11.50
CA LEU A 407 25.15 -24.22 -12.62
C LEU A 407 24.83 -22.72 -12.68
N VAL A 408 25.47 -21.95 -11.82
CA VAL A 408 25.44 -20.49 -11.82
C VAL A 408 26.45 -20.01 -12.86
N THR A 409 25.98 -19.43 -13.95
CA THR A 409 26.84 -18.95 -15.03
C THR A 409 26.78 -17.44 -15.11
N GLU A 410 27.93 -16.76 -15.16
CA GLU A 410 27.99 -15.33 -15.44
C GLU A 410 27.56 -15.10 -16.89
N LEU A 411 26.45 -14.41 -17.08
CA LEU A 411 25.86 -14.11 -18.38
C LEU A 411 26.49 -12.84 -18.98
N TYR A 412 26.65 -11.82 -18.17
CA TYR A 412 27.07 -10.49 -18.58
C TYR A 412 27.67 -9.72 -17.40
N LYS A 413 28.53 -8.74 -17.69
CA LYS A 413 29.05 -7.83 -16.69
C LYS A 413 28.94 -6.39 -17.18
N ASP A 414 28.46 -5.53 -16.29
CA ASP A 414 28.33 -4.11 -16.53
C ASP A 414 29.69 -3.50 -16.96
N PRO A 415 29.76 -2.75 -18.07
CA PRO A 415 31.02 -2.22 -18.58
C PRO A 415 31.67 -1.20 -17.64
N ASN A 416 30.88 -0.55 -16.79
CA ASN A 416 31.39 0.39 -15.79
C ASN A 416 31.60 -0.27 -14.41
N GLY A 417 31.18 -1.53 -14.24
CA GLY A 417 31.12 -2.18 -12.94
C GLY A 417 30.06 -1.58 -12.00
N ASP A 418 29.07 -0.87 -12.54
CA ASP A 418 27.98 -0.31 -11.74
C ASP A 418 27.09 -1.45 -11.23
N GLY A 419 26.77 -1.45 -9.93
CA GLY A 419 25.88 -2.45 -9.35
C GLY A 419 24.52 -2.47 -10.03
N ILE A 420 24.04 -3.65 -10.40
CA ILE A 420 22.79 -3.82 -11.15
C ILE A 420 21.63 -3.87 -10.17
N THR A 421 20.74 -2.88 -10.21
CA THR A 421 19.70 -2.68 -9.18
C THR A 421 18.31 -3.12 -9.60
N SER A 422 18.09 -3.36 -10.90
CA SER A 422 16.83 -3.90 -11.44
C SER A 422 17.09 -4.57 -12.78
N ILE A 423 16.36 -5.65 -13.10
CA ILE A 423 16.44 -6.38 -14.37
C ILE A 423 15.02 -6.66 -14.88
N SER A 424 14.84 -6.62 -16.20
CA SER A 424 13.66 -7.12 -16.90
C SER A 424 14.07 -7.83 -18.19
N VAL A 425 13.63 -9.07 -18.34
CA VAL A 425 13.90 -9.94 -19.47
C VAL A 425 12.66 -10.04 -20.35
N TYR A 426 12.81 -9.74 -21.62
CA TYR A 426 11.81 -9.94 -22.65
C TYR A 426 12.26 -11.06 -23.59
N LEU A 427 11.47 -12.13 -23.65
CA LEU A 427 11.69 -13.24 -24.56
C LEU A 427 10.81 -13.08 -25.78
N THR A 428 11.40 -12.92 -26.96
CA THR A 428 10.62 -12.77 -28.18
C THR A 428 9.91 -14.09 -28.51
N PRO A 429 8.60 -14.07 -28.82
CA PRO A 429 7.85 -15.29 -29.15
C PRO A 429 8.50 -16.05 -30.29
N LYS A 430 8.58 -17.39 -30.17
CA LYS A 430 9.06 -18.26 -31.25
C LYS A 430 8.14 -18.11 -32.46
N THR A 431 8.62 -17.50 -33.54
CA THR A 431 7.97 -17.61 -34.85
C THR A 431 8.83 -18.49 -35.75
N ASN A 432 8.24 -19.06 -36.80
CA ASN A 432 8.95 -19.90 -37.78
C ASN A 432 10.10 -19.17 -38.50
N VAL A 433 10.31 -17.87 -38.25
CA VAL A 433 11.25 -16.98 -38.94
C VAL A 433 12.29 -16.36 -37.98
N CYS A 434 12.07 -16.38 -36.66
CA CYS A 434 12.99 -15.80 -35.67
C CYS A 434 13.37 -16.83 -34.59
N GLY A 435 14.67 -16.99 -34.32
CA GLY A 435 15.15 -17.81 -33.19
C GLY A 435 14.79 -17.20 -31.83
N ASN A 436 15.21 -17.81 -30.73
CA ASN A 436 14.98 -17.25 -29.38
C ASN A 436 15.88 -16.03 -29.15
N TRP A 437 15.34 -14.83 -29.26
CA TRP A 437 16.05 -13.61 -28.86
C TRP A 437 15.88 -13.41 -27.37
N ILE A 438 16.96 -12.98 -26.71
CA ILE A 438 16.92 -12.57 -25.32
C ILE A 438 17.23 -11.08 -25.29
N GLU A 439 16.24 -10.28 -24.92
CA GLU A 439 16.36 -8.84 -24.73
C GLU A 439 16.29 -8.57 -23.23
N ILE A 440 17.30 -7.93 -22.66
CA ILE A 440 17.35 -7.64 -21.22
C ILE A 440 17.56 -6.15 -21.04
N ALA A 441 16.62 -5.51 -20.35
CA ALA A 441 16.79 -4.16 -19.85
C ALA A 441 17.17 -4.21 -18.37
N TYR A 442 18.17 -3.44 -17.97
CA TYR A 442 18.59 -3.37 -16.57
C TYR A 442 18.89 -1.93 -16.15
N GLY A 443 18.71 -1.69 -14.86
CA GLY A 443 18.98 -0.44 -14.18
C GLY A 443 20.21 -0.56 -13.32
N THR A 444 20.91 0.56 -13.13
CA THR A 444 22.15 0.61 -12.36
C THR A 444 22.01 1.50 -11.14
N SER A 445 22.89 1.27 -10.16
CA SER A 445 23.05 2.12 -8.97
C SER A 445 23.42 3.57 -9.30
N SER A 446 24.07 3.83 -10.44
CA SER A 446 24.42 5.17 -10.91
C SER A 446 23.26 5.93 -11.58
N GLY A 447 22.11 5.27 -11.83
CA GLY A 447 20.94 5.88 -12.49
C GLY A 447 20.87 5.67 -14.01
N ALA A 448 21.81 4.92 -14.60
CA ALA A 448 21.73 4.51 -16.00
C ALA A 448 20.77 3.34 -16.20
N VAL A 449 20.06 3.35 -17.32
CA VAL A 449 19.26 2.22 -17.83
C VAL A 449 19.95 1.69 -19.08
N ARG A 450 20.16 0.39 -19.17
CA ARG A 450 20.89 -0.26 -20.26
C ARG A 450 20.04 -1.37 -20.84
N VAL A 451 20.15 -1.56 -22.15
CA VAL A 451 19.52 -2.68 -22.86
C VAL A 451 20.64 -3.50 -23.49
N ILE A 452 20.64 -4.80 -23.21
CA ILE A 452 21.52 -5.78 -23.83
C ILE A 452 20.66 -6.75 -24.64
N VAL A 453 21.22 -7.27 -25.72
CA VAL A 453 20.53 -8.20 -26.62
C VAL A 453 21.43 -9.39 -26.93
N GLN A 454 20.82 -10.57 -27.06
CA GLN A 454 21.49 -11.77 -27.53
C GLN A 454 20.78 -12.29 -28.78
N HIS A 455 21.51 -12.33 -29.89
CA HIS A 455 21.00 -12.80 -31.18
C HIS A 455 21.06 -14.33 -31.27
N PRO A 456 20.06 -14.96 -31.93
CA PRO A 456 20.09 -16.40 -32.20
C PRO A 456 21.26 -16.85 -33.09
N GLU A 457 21.78 -15.95 -33.94
CA GLU A 457 22.93 -16.24 -34.82
C GLU A 457 24.27 -16.14 -34.08
N THR A 458 24.30 -15.52 -32.90
CA THR A 458 25.48 -15.40 -32.04
C THR A 458 25.44 -16.36 -30.86
N VAL A 459 24.70 -17.48 -30.96
CA VAL A 459 24.62 -18.51 -29.92
C VAL A 459 26.03 -19.09 -29.69
N GLY A 460 26.68 -18.62 -28.63
CA GLY A 460 28.10 -18.89 -28.31
C GLY A 460 28.84 -17.65 -27.82
N HIS A 461 28.40 -16.45 -28.23
CA HIS A 461 28.81 -15.18 -27.64
C HIS A 461 27.78 -14.72 -26.59
N GLY A 462 28.27 -14.10 -25.51
CA GLY A 462 27.41 -13.51 -24.47
C GLY A 462 26.58 -12.34 -25.02
N PRO A 463 25.53 -11.90 -24.29
CA PRO A 463 24.75 -10.73 -24.66
C PRO A 463 25.60 -9.48 -24.86
N GLN A 464 25.22 -8.63 -25.81
CA GLN A 464 25.94 -7.40 -26.13
C GLN A 464 25.14 -6.16 -25.73
N LEU A 465 25.85 -5.10 -25.33
CA LEU A 465 25.23 -3.80 -25.02
C LEU A 465 24.64 -3.20 -26.29
N PHE A 466 23.33 -3.03 -26.29
CA PHE A 466 22.58 -2.43 -27.39
C PHE A 466 22.45 -0.91 -27.22
N GLN A 467 22.01 -0.46 -26.04
CA GLN A 467 21.76 0.96 -25.79
C GLN A 467 21.97 1.31 -24.30
N THR A 468 22.47 2.53 -24.04
CA THR A 468 22.50 3.13 -22.71
C THR A 468 21.65 4.40 -22.68
N TYR A 469 20.87 4.57 -21.62
CA TYR A 469 20.04 5.74 -21.32
C TYR A 469 20.49 6.32 -19.97
N THR A 470 21.12 7.48 -19.98
CA THR A 470 21.58 8.19 -18.77
C THR A 470 20.56 9.26 -18.40
N VAL A 471 19.49 8.86 -17.72
CA VAL A 471 18.31 9.72 -17.57
C VAL A 471 17.87 9.97 -16.11
N HIS A 472 18.36 9.18 -15.17
CA HIS A 472 18.13 9.36 -13.75
C HIS A 472 19.42 9.76 -13.06
N ASN A 473 19.30 10.57 -12.00
CA ASN A 473 20.42 10.97 -11.14
C ASN A 473 20.49 10.14 -9.84
N SER A 474 19.60 9.15 -9.71
CA SER A 474 19.42 8.30 -8.54
C SER A 474 19.32 6.85 -8.98
N PRO A 475 19.66 5.87 -8.10
CA PRO A 475 19.61 4.44 -8.43
C PRO A 475 18.28 4.03 -9.06
N VAL A 476 18.36 3.24 -10.13
CA VAL A 476 17.16 2.72 -10.80
C VAL A 476 16.61 1.55 -10.00
N THR A 477 15.42 1.68 -9.43
CA THR A 477 14.81 0.66 -8.56
C THR A 477 14.00 -0.36 -9.34
N ARG A 478 13.47 0.01 -10.51
CA ARG A 478 12.72 -0.90 -11.39
C ARG A 478 12.98 -0.55 -12.85
N VAL A 479 13.05 -1.58 -13.69
CA VAL A 479 13.04 -1.48 -15.13
C VAL A 479 12.04 -2.51 -15.65
N THR A 480 11.33 -2.18 -16.71
CA THR A 480 10.42 -3.11 -17.37
C THR A 480 10.51 -2.92 -18.87
N LEU A 481 10.78 -4.02 -19.58
CA LEU A 481 10.83 -4.07 -21.02
C LEU A 481 9.62 -4.85 -21.52
N SER A 482 8.77 -4.17 -22.29
CA SER A 482 7.55 -4.72 -22.87
C SER A 482 7.61 -4.71 -24.40
N THR A 483 6.58 -5.23 -25.05
CA THR A 483 6.43 -5.26 -26.51
C THR A 483 6.40 -3.85 -27.11
N ASN A 484 5.94 -2.84 -26.37
CA ASN A 484 5.77 -1.49 -26.88
C ASN A 484 6.53 -0.42 -26.09
N HIS A 485 6.97 -0.72 -24.87
CA HIS A 485 7.55 0.28 -23.98
C HIS A 485 8.76 -0.24 -23.21
N LEU A 486 9.70 0.67 -22.96
CA LEU A 486 10.72 0.54 -21.93
C LEU A 486 10.31 1.50 -20.81
N ILE A 487 10.26 1.04 -19.58
CA ILE A 487 9.90 1.84 -18.41
C ILE A 487 11.02 1.71 -17.39
N SER A 488 11.39 2.83 -16.79
CA SER A 488 12.37 2.88 -15.71
C SER A 488 11.85 3.72 -14.56
N VAL A 489 12.15 3.31 -13.34
CA VAL A 489 11.75 3.98 -12.11
C VAL A 489 13.00 4.15 -11.25
N CYS A 490 13.30 5.37 -10.79
CA CYS A 490 14.40 5.58 -9.85
C CYS A 490 13.92 5.80 -8.41
N SER A 491 14.83 5.64 -7.46
CA SER A 491 14.54 5.77 -6.02
C SER A 491 14.09 7.18 -5.61
N GLU A 492 14.42 8.19 -6.40
CA GLU A 492 13.98 9.56 -6.14
C GLU A 492 12.50 9.70 -6.51
N TYR A 493 11.61 9.61 -5.52
CA TYR A 493 10.16 9.77 -5.66
C TYR A 493 9.44 8.76 -6.55
N ASN A 494 10.05 7.61 -6.81
CA ASN A 494 9.63 6.73 -7.90
C ASN A 494 9.47 7.55 -9.19
N HIS A 495 10.46 8.36 -9.55
CA HIS A 495 10.44 9.11 -10.80
C HIS A 495 10.54 8.13 -11.96
N VAL A 496 9.50 8.16 -12.79
CA VAL A 496 9.31 7.27 -13.93
C VAL A 496 9.73 7.98 -15.21
N ARG A 497 10.44 7.24 -16.06
CA ARG A 497 10.63 7.58 -17.46
C ARG A 497 10.24 6.40 -18.33
N SER A 498 9.51 6.68 -19.40
CA SER A 498 9.08 5.69 -20.38
C SER A 498 9.62 6.03 -21.76
N TRP A 499 9.81 5.03 -22.61
CA TRP A 499 10.14 5.16 -24.03
C TRP A 499 9.27 4.22 -24.83
N MET A 500 8.94 4.62 -26.05
CA MET A 500 8.32 3.72 -27.02
C MET A 500 9.40 2.82 -27.61
N VAL A 501 9.17 1.52 -27.59
CA VAL A 501 10.05 0.51 -28.18
C VAL A 501 9.46 0.13 -29.52
N THR A 502 10.18 0.38 -30.61
CA THR A 502 9.80 -0.13 -31.93
C THR A 502 10.61 -1.38 -32.25
N ARG A 503 9.97 -2.33 -32.92
CA ARG A 503 10.62 -3.58 -33.34
C ARG A 503 10.59 -3.71 -34.86
N PHE A 504 11.76 -3.85 -35.46
CA PHE A 504 11.90 -4.13 -36.89
C PHE A 504 12.23 -5.61 -37.08
N ARG A 505 11.36 -6.34 -37.78
CA ARG A 505 11.47 -7.81 -37.95
C ARG A 505 11.62 -8.57 -36.61
N GLY A 506 10.98 -8.06 -35.55
CA GLY A 506 11.02 -8.65 -34.21
C GLY A 506 12.20 -8.22 -33.33
N MET A 507 13.16 -7.44 -33.85
CA MET A 507 14.30 -6.90 -33.10
C MET A 507 14.02 -5.47 -32.63
N ILE A 508 14.37 -5.13 -31.39
CA ILE A 508 14.37 -3.73 -30.93
C ILE A 508 15.18 -2.85 -31.89
N SER A 509 14.55 -1.77 -32.34
CA SER A 509 15.16 -0.74 -33.15
C SER A 509 15.54 0.46 -32.27
N THR A 510 16.59 1.18 -32.66
CA THR A 510 17.07 2.40 -31.98
C THR A 510 16.23 3.65 -32.30
N GLN A 511 15.11 3.50 -33.01
CA GLN A 511 14.21 4.58 -33.36
C GLN A 511 12.84 4.41 -32.69
N PRO A 512 12.20 5.50 -32.20
CA PRO A 512 12.76 6.84 -32.00
C PRO A 512 13.77 6.86 -30.84
N GLY A 513 14.68 7.86 -30.83
CA GLY A 513 15.91 7.87 -30.01
C GLY A 513 15.76 7.95 -28.48
N SER A 514 16.78 8.46 -27.79
CA SER A 514 16.91 8.42 -26.31
C SER A 514 15.92 9.29 -25.53
N THR A 515 15.10 10.09 -26.21
CA THR A 515 14.12 10.99 -25.58
C THR A 515 12.95 10.21 -25.00
N SER A 516 12.65 10.41 -23.72
CA SER A 516 11.55 9.73 -23.04
C SER A 516 10.18 10.19 -23.58
N LEU A 517 9.26 9.25 -23.77
CA LEU A 517 7.85 9.46 -24.06
C LEU A 517 7.15 10.26 -22.94
N ALA A 518 7.34 9.84 -21.68
CA ALA A 518 6.79 10.52 -20.52
C ALA A 518 7.80 10.59 -19.37
N SER A 519 7.60 11.57 -18.49
CA SER A 519 8.39 11.78 -17.27
C SER A 519 7.48 12.27 -16.15
N PHE A 520 7.24 11.43 -15.13
CA PHE A 520 6.30 11.73 -14.04
C PHE A 520 6.70 11.01 -12.74
N LYS A 521 6.13 11.43 -11.61
CA LYS A 521 6.40 10.82 -10.29
C LYS A 521 5.23 9.96 -9.83
N VAL A 522 5.53 8.81 -9.24
CA VAL A 522 4.57 7.95 -8.51
C VAL A 522 4.85 8.09 -7.02
N LEU A 523 4.46 9.23 -6.47
CA LEU A 523 4.74 9.60 -5.08
C LEU A 523 4.07 8.62 -4.10
N THR A 524 4.87 8.09 -3.17
CA THR A 524 4.44 7.26 -2.04
C THR A 524 5.10 7.83 -0.78
N LEU A 525 4.31 8.27 0.21
CA LEU A 525 4.78 8.88 1.45
C LEU A 525 4.99 7.88 2.60
N ASP A 526 5.06 6.58 2.29
CA ASP A 526 5.28 5.52 3.28
C ASP A 526 6.61 5.72 4.05
N SER A 527 6.60 5.35 5.33
CA SER A 527 7.68 5.61 6.29
C SER A 527 8.94 4.80 5.97
N THR A 528 10.00 5.49 5.53
CA THR A 528 11.39 5.03 5.34
C THR A 528 11.62 3.84 4.39
N ASP A 529 12.72 3.91 3.63
CA ASP A 529 13.11 2.95 2.58
C ASP A 529 13.40 1.52 3.10
N ASP A 530 13.42 1.31 4.42
CA ASP A 530 13.67 0.04 5.12
C ASP A 530 12.43 -0.59 5.77
N SER A 531 11.23 -0.03 5.56
CA SER A 531 10.00 -0.62 6.11
C SER A 531 9.64 -1.94 5.41
N VAL A 532 9.28 -2.94 6.20
CA VAL A 532 8.81 -4.27 5.76
C VAL A 532 7.61 -4.16 4.81
N ASP A 533 6.87 -3.05 4.87
CA ASP A 533 5.69 -2.77 4.06
C ASP A 533 5.98 -2.47 2.58
N ARG A 534 7.23 -2.13 2.21
CA ARG A 534 7.59 -1.75 0.83
C ARG A 534 7.35 -2.88 -0.18
N ASP A 535 7.50 -4.13 0.24
CA ASP A 535 7.31 -5.30 -0.62
C ASP A 535 5.82 -5.64 -0.85
N TYR A 536 4.91 -5.16 0.01
CA TYR A 536 3.49 -5.54 -0.02
C TYR A 536 2.56 -4.45 -0.57
N ALA A 537 3.08 -3.24 -0.72
CA ALA A 537 2.43 -2.09 -1.35
C ALA A 537 3.31 -1.50 -2.46
N ASP A 538 3.99 -2.38 -3.19
CA ASP A 538 4.86 -2.00 -4.31
C ASP A 538 4.03 -1.27 -5.38
N PRO A 539 4.34 -0.04 -5.80
CA PRO A 539 3.54 0.65 -6.81
C PRO A 539 3.56 0.00 -8.21
N GLY A 540 4.43 -0.97 -8.50
CA GLY A 540 4.57 -1.59 -9.82
C GLY A 540 5.73 -1.01 -10.64
N PRO A 541 5.75 -1.19 -11.98
CA PRO A 541 4.60 -1.40 -12.85
C PRO A 541 4.10 -2.85 -12.85
N TYR A 542 2.79 -3.01 -13.07
CA TYR A 542 2.09 -4.28 -13.11
C TYR A 542 1.47 -4.55 -14.49
N GLY A 543 1.45 -5.81 -14.88
CA GLY A 543 0.82 -6.27 -16.11
C GLY A 543 1.81 -6.97 -17.04
N ASP A 544 1.25 -7.76 -17.95
CA ASP A 544 2.02 -8.58 -18.87
C ASP A 544 2.86 -7.75 -19.84
N GLN A 545 3.95 -8.36 -20.33
CA GLN A 545 4.89 -7.72 -21.25
C GLN A 545 4.26 -7.40 -22.62
N ASP A 546 3.18 -8.07 -22.99
CA ASP A 546 2.45 -7.82 -24.24
C ASP A 546 1.32 -6.79 -24.10
N GLY A 547 0.92 -6.48 -22.85
CA GLY A 547 -0.20 -5.59 -22.56
C GLY A 547 0.21 -4.21 -22.06
N ASP A 548 -0.78 -3.35 -21.82
CA ASP A 548 -0.57 -2.10 -21.12
C ASP A 548 -0.27 -2.37 -19.65
N GLN A 549 0.77 -1.72 -19.12
CA GLN A 549 1.15 -1.84 -17.72
C GLN A 549 0.61 -0.68 -16.90
N VAL A 550 0.40 -0.90 -15.60
CA VAL A 550 -0.18 0.08 -14.68
C VAL A 550 0.63 0.22 -13.41
N PHE A 551 0.66 1.44 -12.86
CA PHE A 551 1.08 1.68 -11.49
C PHE A 551 -0.14 1.72 -10.56
N VAL A 552 0.03 1.22 -9.34
CA VAL A 552 -0.95 1.32 -8.27
C VAL A 552 -0.36 2.20 -7.17
N GLN A 553 -0.82 3.44 -7.10
CA GLN A 553 -0.25 4.46 -6.24
C GLN A 553 -1.04 4.59 -4.94
N ARG A 554 -0.41 4.21 -3.83
CA ARG A 554 -0.81 4.59 -2.47
C ARG A 554 -0.03 5.83 -2.04
N VAL A 555 -0.70 6.97 -1.94
CA VAL A 555 -0.01 8.26 -1.71
C VAL A 555 0.43 8.43 -0.27
N VAL A 556 -0.46 8.15 0.68
CA VAL A 556 -0.20 8.21 2.13
C VAL A 556 -0.41 6.83 2.76
N PRO A 557 0.31 6.48 3.83
CA PRO A 557 0.07 5.23 4.55
C PRO A 557 -1.35 5.22 5.15
N ASN A 558 -1.88 4.02 5.39
CA ASN A 558 -3.20 3.80 6.02
C ASN A 558 -4.39 4.51 5.34
N THR A 559 -4.25 4.94 4.09
CA THR A 559 -5.39 5.41 3.30
C THR A 559 -6.28 4.25 2.86
N ASN A 560 -7.56 4.51 2.67
CA ASN A 560 -8.50 3.61 2.01
C ASN A 560 -8.56 3.84 0.49
N GLN A 561 -7.69 4.67 -0.08
CA GLN A 561 -7.75 5.11 -1.47
C GLN A 561 -6.45 4.80 -2.24
N LEU A 562 -6.60 4.31 -3.47
CA LEU A 562 -5.51 4.04 -4.41
C LEU A 562 -5.77 4.72 -5.76
N PHE A 563 -4.72 5.18 -6.42
CA PHE A 563 -4.80 5.66 -7.80
C PHE A 563 -4.17 4.64 -8.75
N VAL A 564 -4.93 4.18 -9.74
CA VAL A 564 -4.41 3.32 -10.80
C VAL A 564 -4.02 4.19 -11.99
N ARG A 565 -2.78 4.08 -12.45
CA ARG A 565 -2.20 4.99 -13.46
C ARG A 565 -1.56 4.19 -14.58
N LEU A 566 -1.67 4.63 -15.82
CA LEU A 566 -1.02 3.99 -16.97
C LEU A 566 0.49 4.15 -16.85
N ALA A 567 1.25 3.07 -17.01
CA ALA A 567 2.69 3.10 -16.78
C ALA A 567 3.47 3.83 -17.90
N SER A 568 2.94 3.83 -19.12
CA SER A 568 3.56 4.49 -20.28
C SER A 568 3.44 6.02 -20.24
N THR A 569 2.31 6.57 -19.79
CA THR A 569 2.05 8.03 -19.80
C THR A 569 1.98 8.66 -18.42
N GLY A 570 1.64 7.87 -17.40
CA GLY A 570 1.39 8.34 -16.04
C GLY A 570 -0.02 8.89 -15.81
N GLU A 571 -0.91 8.82 -16.80
CA GLU A 571 -2.30 9.26 -16.72
C GLU A 571 -3.11 8.39 -15.76
N ARG A 572 -4.02 8.99 -14.99
CA ARG A 572 -4.91 8.26 -14.08
C ARG A 572 -6.00 7.52 -14.86
N ILE A 573 -6.05 6.21 -14.68
CA ILE A 573 -7.08 5.33 -15.27
C ILE A 573 -8.33 5.35 -14.39
N CYS A 574 -8.16 5.10 -13.09
CA CYS A 574 -9.25 5.12 -12.13
C CYS A 574 -8.74 5.38 -10.70
N THR A 575 -9.68 5.71 -9.82
CA THR A 575 -9.46 5.83 -8.38
C THR A 575 -10.24 4.72 -7.70
N ILE A 576 -9.58 3.97 -6.82
CA ILE A 576 -10.17 2.88 -6.06
C ILE A 576 -10.26 3.31 -4.59
N ARG A 577 -11.44 3.12 -3.98
CA ARG A 577 -11.65 3.36 -2.54
C ARG A 577 -12.21 2.09 -1.92
N SER A 578 -11.65 1.68 -0.78
CA SER A 578 -12.11 0.51 -0.03
C SER A 578 -13.61 0.62 0.27
N VAL A 579 -14.37 -0.44 -0.01
CA VAL A 579 -15.84 -0.44 0.15
C VAL A 579 -16.26 -0.37 1.61
N ASP A 580 -15.52 -1.02 2.50
CA ASP A 580 -15.75 -1.00 3.94
C ASP A 580 -15.11 0.21 4.66
N GLY A 581 -14.53 1.15 3.90
CA GLY A 581 -13.80 2.30 4.42
C GLY A 581 -12.47 1.98 5.10
N ALA A 582 -12.12 0.70 5.29
CA ALA A 582 -10.89 0.27 5.93
C ALA A 582 -9.65 0.66 5.12
N ALA A 583 -8.54 0.89 5.80
CA ALA A 583 -7.28 1.24 5.17
C ALA A 583 -6.75 0.07 4.33
N ILE A 584 -6.21 0.37 3.14
CA ILE A 584 -5.62 -0.63 2.26
C ILE A 584 -4.17 -0.85 2.68
N SER A 585 -3.92 -2.01 3.29
CA SER A 585 -2.64 -2.38 3.88
C SER A 585 -1.69 -2.99 2.85
N SER A 586 -2.19 -3.78 1.91
CA SER A 586 -1.39 -4.44 0.86
C SER A 586 -2.19 -4.56 -0.43
N PHE A 587 -1.50 -4.69 -1.56
CA PHE A 587 -2.17 -4.90 -2.84
C PHE A 587 -1.28 -5.63 -3.85
N THR A 588 -1.92 -6.29 -4.81
CA THR A 588 -1.24 -6.89 -5.97
C THR A 588 -2.17 -6.87 -7.17
N VAL A 589 -1.62 -6.62 -8.35
CA VAL A 589 -2.33 -6.81 -9.61
C VAL A 589 -1.97 -8.16 -10.19
N HIS A 590 -2.96 -8.91 -10.67
CA HIS A 590 -2.73 -10.22 -11.26
C HIS A 590 -3.75 -10.52 -12.36
N GLU A 591 -3.32 -11.24 -13.39
CA GLU A 591 -4.16 -11.68 -14.49
C GLU A 591 -4.68 -13.09 -14.23
N CYS A 592 -6.00 -13.21 -14.07
CA CYS A 592 -6.69 -14.48 -13.91
C CYS A 592 -7.14 -15.00 -15.27
N GLU A 593 -6.97 -16.29 -15.49
CA GLU A 593 -7.36 -16.96 -16.72
C GLU A 593 -8.90 -16.93 -16.86
N GLY A 594 -9.37 -16.70 -18.09
CA GLY A 594 -10.79 -16.78 -18.42
C GLY A 594 -11.34 -18.20 -18.22
N SER A 595 -12.65 -18.32 -18.13
CA SER A 595 -13.31 -19.63 -18.14
C SER A 595 -13.00 -20.37 -19.45
N ASN A 596 -12.92 -21.70 -19.41
CA ASN A 596 -12.75 -22.52 -20.62
C ASN A 596 -13.96 -22.45 -21.58
N ARG A 597 -15.00 -21.67 -21.25
CA ARG A 597 -16.10 -21.34 -22.16
C ARG A 597 -15.59 -20.50 -23.32
N MET A 598 -15.99 -20.89 -24.53
CA MET A 598 -15.67 -20.22 -25.79
C MET A 598 -15.82 -18.69 -25.67
N GLY A 599 -14.72 -17.95 -25.81
CA GLY A 599 -14.72 -16.48 -25.80
C GLY A 599 -14.45 -15.79 -24.46
N SER A 600 -14.13 -16.50 -23.37
CA SER A 600 -13.70 -15.86 -22.13
C SER A 600 -12.27 -15.32 -22.26
N ARG A 601 -12.11 -14.01 -22.30
CA ARG A 601 -10.79 -13.36 -22.21
C ARG A 601 -10.26 -13.41 -20.77
N PRO A 602 -8.94 -13.53 -20.56
CA PRO A 602 -8.31 -13.29 -19.27
C PRO A 602 -8.76 -11.93 -18.68
N ARG A 603 -8.84 -11.87 -17.35
CA ARG A 603 -9.19 -10.63 -16.63
C ARG A 603 -8.12 -10.28 -15.63
N ARG A 604 -7.76 -9.01 -15.62
CA ARG A 604 -6.82 -8.43 -14.69
C ARG A 604 -7.55 -7.87 -13.48
N PHE A 605 -7.18 -8.35 -12.32
CA PHE A 605 -7.74 -7.90 -11.05
C PHE A 605 -6.68 -7.18 -10.21
N LEU A 606 -7.10 -6.12 -9.53
CA LEU A 606 -6.39 -5.58 -8.37
C LEU A 606 -6.98 -6.22 -7.12
N PHE A 607 -6.16 -6.96 -6.39
CA PHE A 607 -6.49 -7.46 -5.07
C PHE A 607 -5.96 -6.47 -4.03
N CYS A 608 -6.83 -6.01 -3.13
CA CYS A 608 -6.52 -5.10 -2.04
C CYS A 608 -6.78 -5.79 -0.71
N GLY A 609 -5.74 -6.06 0.06
CA GLY A 609 -5.86 -6.45 1.46
C GLY A 609 -6.09 -5.22 2.33
N THR A 610 -7.00 -5.31 3.29
CA THR A 610 -7.35 -4.21 4.18
C THR A 610 -6.89 -4.46 5.62
N THR A 611 -6.93 -3.41 6.43
CA THR A 611 -6.72 -3.52 7.88
C THR A 611 -7.86 -4.22 8.62
N SER A 612 -9.05 -4.35 8.01
CA SER A 612 -10.16 -5.12 8.59
C SER A 612 -9.99 -6.63 8.42
N GLY A 613 -8.97 -7.07 7.70
CA GLY A 613 -8.73 -8.47 7.36
C GLY A 613 -9.45 -8.96 6.11
N SER A 614 -10.21 -8.08 5.45
CA SER A 614 -10.86 -8.40 4.19
C SER A 614 -9.90 -8.29 3.00
N VAL A 615 -10.20 -9.03 1.93
CA VAL A 615 -9.56 -8.85 0.62
C VAL A 615 -10.61 -8.43 -0.38
N GLN A 616 -10.43 -7.25 -0.98
CA GLN A 616 -11.31 -6.67 -1.97
C GLN A 616 -10.71 -6.80 -3.37
N MET A 617 -11.57 -6.98 -4.37
CA MET A 617 -11.17 -7.26 -5.74
C MET A 617 -11.77 -6.27 -6.71
N TRP A 618 -10.92 -5.71 -7.58
CA TRP A 618 -11.31 -4.68 -8.53
C TRP A 618 -10.94 -5.12 -9.95
N ASP A 619 -11.88 -5.04 -10.89
CA ASP A 619 -11.69 -5.40 -12.28
C ASP A 619 -10.99 -4.27 -13.05
N LEU A 620 -9.68 -4.43 -13.24
CA LEU A 620 -8.87 -3.48 -13.98
C LEU A 620 -9.01 -3.64 -15.49
N THR A 621 -9.41 -4.80 -16.00
CA THR A 621 -9.69 -4.96 -17.44
C THR A 621 -10.84 -4.05 -17.85
N THR A 622 -11.92 -4.04 -17.07
CA THR A 622 -13.06 -3.15 -17.34
C THR A 622 -12.65 -1.67 -17.22
N ALA A 623 -11.81 -1.33 -16.23
CA ALA A 623 -11.30 0.04 -16.09
C ALA A 623 -10.45 0.50 -17.28
N LEU A 624 -9.55 -0.36 -17.76
CA LEU A 624 -8.69 -0.09 -18.92
C LEU A 624 -9.51 0.05 -20.21
N ASP A 625 -10.49 -0.82 -20.43
CA ASP A 625 -11.37 -0.76 -21.59
C ASP A 625 -12.18 0.54 -21.62
N GLN A 626 -12.76 0.95 -20.47
CA GLN A 626 -13.48 2.20 -20.34
C GLN A 626 -12.57 3.41 -20.61
N TYR A 627 -11.34 3.38 -20.09
CA TYR A 627 -10.34 4.42 -20.32
C TYR A 627 -9.98 4.55 -21.81
N MET A 628 -9.72 3.43 -22.48
CA MET A 628 -9.40 3.42 -23.91
C MET A 628 -10.57 3.88 -24.77
N ALA A 629 -11.80 3.46 -24.44
CA ALA A 629 -13.01 3.90 -25.14
C ALA A 629 -13.23 5.42 -25.00
N ALA A 630 -13.03 5.97 -23.80
CA ALA A 630 -13.16 7.40 -23.54
C ALA A 630 -12.14 8.24 -24.34
N ARG A 631 -10.90 7.75 -24.51
CA ARG A 631 -9.88 8.42 -25.34
C ARG A 631 -10.21 8.41 -26.82
N GLN A 632 -10.86 7.36 -27.31
CA GLN A 632 -11.23 7.23 -28.73
C GLN A 632 -12.47 8.05 -29.10
N ASN A 633 -13.37 8.33 -28.14
CA ASN A 633 -14.57 9.15 -28.34
C ASN A 633 -14.75 10.25 -27.27
N PRO A 634 -14.10 11.42 -27.41
CA PRO A 634 -14.18 12.51 -26.43
C PRO A 634 -15.55 13.23 -26.34
N LEU A 635 -16.55 12.86 -27.14
CA LEU A 635 -17.76 13.67 -27.40
C LEU A 635 -19.06 13.12 -26.76
N THR A 636 -19.03 12.06 -25.96
CA THR A 636 -20.28 11.40 -25.49
C THR A 636 -20.50 11.37 -23.97
N THR A 637 -19.65 11.99 -23.14
CA THR A 637 -19.86 12.06 -21.68
C THR A 637 -20.48 13.39 -21.25
N ALA A 638 -21.73 13.62 -21.68
CA ALA A 638 -22.64 14.51 -20.96
C ALA A 638 -23.91 13.72 -20.63
N PRO A 639 -24.41 13.74 -19.39
CA PRO A 639 -25.67 13.07 -19.07
C PRO A 639 -26.80 13.78 -19.82
N SER A 640 -27.46 13.07 -20.72
CA SER A 640 -28.61 13.57 -21.47
C SER A 640 -29.80 13.73 -20.53
N ALA A 641 -30.06 14.95 -20.08
CA ALA A 641 -31.37 15.32 -19.57
C ALA A 641 -32.32 15.41 -20.78
N SER A 642 -33.22 14.43 -20.89
CA SER A 642 -34.32 14.46 -21.86
C SER A 642 -35.33 15.53 -21.46
N GLY A 643 -35.40 16.61 -22.24
CA GLY A 643 -36.41 17.66 -22.15
C GLY A 643 -36.49 18.40 -23.47
N MET A 644 -37.61 18.22 -24.16
CA MET A 644 -37.95 18.74 -25.48
C MET A 644 -38.06 20.27 -25.46
N ASP A 645 -37.32 20.97 -26.33
CA ASP A 645 -37.91 21.98 -27.24
C ASP A 645 -36.92 22.48 -28.29
N THR A 646 -37.48 22.74 -29.47
CA THR A 646 -36.83 23.13 -30.71
C THR A 646 -36.66 24.65 -30.77
N LEU A 647 -35.50 25.15 -31.24
CA LEU A 647 -35.33 26.37 -32.05
C LEU A 647 -33.87 26.55 -32.53
N LYS A 648 -33.73 27.10 -33.75
CA LYS A 648 -32.51 27.24 -34.59
C LYS A 648 -31.47 28.27 -34.09
N PRO A 649 -30.23 28.29 -34.64
CA PRO A 649 -29.06 28.88 -34.00
C PRO A 649 -28.89 30.38 -34.29
N ALA A 650 -28.40 31.13 -33.31
CA ALA A 650 -27.85 32.46 -33.48
C ALA A 650 -26.37 32.48 -33.05
N SER A 651 -25.54 33.03 -33.94
CA SER A 651 -24.10 33.23 -33.82
C SER A 651 -23.71 34.07 -32.61
N GLY A 652 -22.81 33.55 -31.78
CA GLY A 652 -22.17 34.30 -30.71
C GLY A 652 -21.05 33.47 -30.09
N ALA A 653 -19.80 33.76 -30.45
CA ALA A 653 -18.63 33.09 -29.92
C ALA A 653 -18.46 33.39 -28.43
N VAL A 654 -18.91 32.48 -27.57
CA VAL A 654 -18.54 32.42 -26.16
C VAL A 654 -17.40 31.42 -26.03
N LYS A 655 -16.17 31.92 -25.85
CA LYS A 655 -15.02 31.09 -25.45
C LYS A 655 -15.28 30.58 -24.02
N LEU A 656 -15.72 29.34 -23.90
CA LEU A 656 -15.64 28.58 -22.65
C LEU A 656 -14.17 28.21 -22.35
N PRO A 657 -13.74 28.20 -21.08
CA PRO A 657 -12.36 27.87 -20.73
C PRO A 657 -12.06 26.38 -21.02
N PRO A 658 -10.82 26.05 -21.46
CA PRO A 658 -10.44 24.67 -21.73
C PRO A 658 -10.08 23.97 -20.41
N THR A 659 -11.05 23.30 -19.77
CA THR A 659 -10.80 22.55 -18.52
C THR A 659 -10.95 21.03 -18.64
N LEU A 660 -11.11 20.46 -19.85
CA LEU A 660 -11.34 19.02 -20.01
C LEU A 660 -10.17 18.17 -20.54
N LEU A 661 -8.95 18.72 -20.66
CA LEU A 661 -7.75 17.94 -21.02
C LEU A 661 -6.46 18.48 -20.37
N GLN A 662 -6.51 18.81 -19.09
CA GLN A 662 -5.27 18.84 -18.29
C GLN A 662 -5.17 17.49 -17.59
N GLY A 663 -4.42 16.57 -18.21
CA GLY A 663 -4.25 15.21 -17.71
C GLY A 663 -3.78 15.20 -16.26
N LEU A 664 -4.67 14.83 -15.34
CA LEU A 664 -4.30 14.56 -13.96
C LEU A 664 -3.51 13.26 -13.95
N ASN A 665 -2.18 13.40 -14.05
CA ASN A 665 -1.27 12.28 -13.97
C ASN A 665 -1.36 11.67 -12.55
N GLY A 666 -1.07 12.45 -11.50
CA GLY A 666 -1.11 12.02 -10.08
C GLY A 666 -2.22 12.72 -9.27
N PRO A 667 -2.21 12.64 -7.92
CA PRO A 667 -3.09 13.44 -7.07
C PRO A 667 -2.95 14.93 -7.39
N SER A 668 -4.06 15.65 -7.48
CA SER A 668 -4.03 17.11 -7.53
C SER A 668 -3.43 17.65 -6.23
N PRO A 669 -2.87 18.88 -6.20
CA PRO A 669 -2.40 19.48 -4.95
C PRO A 669 -3.47 19.49 -3.85
N GLN A 670 -4.73 19.74 -4.20
CA GLN A 670 -5.86 19.71 -3.28
C GLN A 670 -6.16 18.29 -2.78
N GLU A 671 -6.19 17.28 -3.67
CA GLU A 671 -6.37 15.88 -3.27
C GLU A 671 -5.24 15.40 -2.36
N LEU A 672 -4.00 15.85 -2.62
CA LEU A 672 -2.85 15.51 -1.78
C LEU A 672 -2.99 16.08 -0.37
N LEU A 673 -3.39 17.35 -0.24
CA LEU A 673 -3.64 17.96 1.06
C LEU A 673 -4.76 17.24 1.81
N GLN A 674 -5.87 16.95 1.13
CA GLN A 674 -6.97 16.19 1.72
C GLN A 674 -6.53 14.81 2.23
N LEU A 675 -5.74 14.07 1.44
CA LEU A 675 -5.22 12.76 1.84
C LEU A 675 -4.29 12.85 3.06
N ILE A 676 -3.49 13.90 3.16
CA ILE A 676 -2.63 14.15 4.32
C ILE A 676 -3.49 14.48 5.54
N ASP A 677 -4.45 15.38 5.41
CA ASP A 677 -5.36 15.76 6.50
C ASP A 677 -6.18 14.56 7.01
N GLU A 678 -6.71 13.72 6.10
CA GLU A 678 -7.42 12.48 6.46
C GLU A 678 -6.50 11.51 7.22
N CYS A 679 -5.23 11.40 6.81
CA CYS A 679 -4.23 10.59 7.51
C CYS A 679 -3.90 11.14 8.91
N GLU A 680 -3.82 12.47 9.07
CA GLU A 680 -3.56 13.14 10.34
C GLU A 680 -4.75 13.11 11.31
N ILE A 681 -5.99 13.17 10.79
CA ILE A 681 -7.19 13.04 11.63
C ILE A 681 -7.28 11.62 12.20
N CYS A 682 -6.96 10.59 11.40
CA CYS A 682 -6.91 9.20 11.89
C CYS A 682 -5.88 9.00 13.02
N CYS A 683 -4.76 9.75 13.04
CA CYS A 683 -3.80 9.64 14.14
C CYS A 683 -4.19 10.44 15.40
N ASN A 684 -5.13 11.38 15.29
CA ASN A 684 -5.64 12.18 16.41
C ASN A 684 -7.01 11.70 16.95
N SER A 685 -7.78 10.91 16.21
CA SER A 685 -9.19 10.61 16.56
C SER A 685 -9.43 9.33 17.38
N MET A 686 -8.40 8.66 17.91
CA MET A 686 -8.57 7.52 18.83
C MET A 686 -8.28 7.91 20.28
N SER A 687 -9.16 8.73 20.87
CA SER A 687 -9.48 8.67 22.30
C SER A 687 -10.80 9.40 22.62
N PRO A 688 -11.91 8.69 22.88
CA PRO A 688 -12.88 9.17 23.84
C PRO A 688 -12.50 8.54 25.18
N THR A 689 -11.73 9.27 25.99
CA THR A 689 -11.56 8.93 27.40
C THR A 689 -12.96 8.81 28.01
N PRO A 690 -13.34 7.68 28.65
CA PRO A 690 -14.65 7.59 29.30
C PRO A 690 -14.68 8.55 30.47
N ALA A 691 -15.54 9.56 30.40
CA ALA A 691 -15.90 10.38 31.54
C ALA A 691 -16.78 9.55 32.50
N SER A 692 -16.14 8.84 33.43
CA SER A 692 -16.84 8.25 34.58
C SER A 692 -15.95 8.22 35.82
N THR A 693 -15.90 9.35 36.52
CA THR A 693 -15.59 9.36 37.96
C THR A 693 -16.83 9.78 38.73
N PRO A 694 -17.42 8.94 39.59
CA PRO A 694 -18.25 9.40 40.69
C PRO A 694 -17.41 9.61 41.96
N HIS A 695 -17.90 10.55 42.77
CA HIS A 695 -17.30 11.20 43.93
C HIS A 695 -16.76 10.33 45.08
N SER A 696 -15.76 10.90 45.76
CA SER A 696 -15.66 11.20 47.22
C SER A 696 -14.28 10.78 47.76
N SER A 697 -13.49 11.66 48.37
CA SER A 697 -13.78 12.18 49.71
C SER A 697 -12.80 13.31 50.09
N VAL A 698 -13.40 14.40 50.59
CA VAL A 698 -13.03 15.26 51.72
C VAL A 698 -11.56 15.66 51.95
N ALA A 699 -11.40 16.99 52.01
CA ALA A 699 -10.21 17.73 52.39
C ALA A 699 -9.70 17.43 53.81
N HIS A 700 -8.38 17.38 53.96
CA HIS A 700 -7.70 17.81 55.18
C HIS A 700 -6.34 18.41 54.84
N LEU A 701 -6.22 19.73 54.98
CA LEU A 701 -4.95 20.42 55.23
C LEU A 701 -4.56 20.17 56.70
N PRO A 702 -3.27 19.99 56.99
CA PRO A 702 -2.44 21.09 57.48
C PRO A 702 -1.10 21.12 56.70
N GLY A 703 -0.46 22.26 56.41
CA GLY A 703 -0.12 23.35 57.30
C GLY A 703 1.40 23.34 57.50
N LEU A 704 2.15 23.96 56.58
CA LEU A 704 3.40 24.72 56.74
C LEU A 704 3.94 25.17 55.40
#